data_AF-A0A6I3N7L4-F1
#
_entry.id   AF-A0A6I3N7L4-F1
#
_cell.length_a   1.000
_cell.length_b   1.000
_cell.length_c   1.000
_cell.angle_alpha   90.00
_cell.angle_beta   90.00
_cell.angle_gamma   90.00
#
_symmetry.space_group_name_H-M   'P 1'
#
loop_
_entity.id
_entity.type
_entity.pdbx_description
1 polymer ?
#
loop_
_entity_poly.entity_id
_entity_poly.type
_entity_poly.pdbx_seq_one_letter_code
_entity_poly.pdbx_strand_id
1 'polypeptide(L)'
;MKRATTIFCCRAILFLLLYLPVNSVVIAQSTHLCKITNLLTEYTSSPIGIDVAKPRFSWQMQVEGNERGYFQKAYQIVVNDDNGNMVWNSGKQESSISLNIEYRGTPIQAETRYTWHLTVWNQKNEELTADSWFETGLMNPSLQAWNGAKWIGGAGDQIPFYSHYFSVFKIGCTIQLDAASGSSKASLVFGANDKRLMDKNKNVFNLSNKLNASYIRVELDCSGLINKEDAFAQIKVYRAGYHPGDKKDKPIGSVVVPTSIITVGNVYAAHTILVESSVGTLNFEIDGQKIVIPKLANHNAYIPFGIQVNPMGVGGDYIGFPMVADVGFMLEKHQKAAFSNLQIRNYRSPSSVLFAEDIPDNGEYEGIFAKDLQSGKTNIEIKNRSIVLSGDKHGCFLVADPTRNAMPMLRTTFDNGNKTIRSARIYVTARGIYELWINGNRVGNDWFNPGLSQYDKTHFYQTYDVTSLLQQGKNAVGVMLGEGWWSGNLSYLPVNWNYFGDRQSLLMKMVIRFNDGTSKTITSDPSMWKYFTNGPVRYGSFFQGEVYDATKEQLIEKWTTSKYDDSEWSKAVEVLTDGTTYKDSLTEKDHQATVEKMLVFHNPDRTELIGQIGDNVKQVNELTAQSASEVRHGVYVYDMGQNMVGVPCIRLEGYKKGHVITFRFAEMQYPHMKEYSKNKDMIMLENIRAALAQDIYICKGGKETFQPHFTFHGYRFIEITGLNKPLPLSSVTGKVLSSVQKIISHYTTSNPDVNRLWENICWSMQGNFLSIPTDCPQRNERMGWSGDISVFSRTATYMGMVPQFLRRHVLALHDTQYDDGRFADVAPIGGGFGGIVWGSAGITVPWESYLQYGDSSMLAEHYDAMKRYVDYLNRNIDAKTVVTTTGQLADWLSPEGNLIGPVGVNNLVWDAYYAYDLDLMHRMAKVLGKEEDARTFATLFAKRKQYFNATYIDPETKKTRQLFPPKICDNQVSYVVPLALNLLNDSNKEPAISHLVRNISHEAKDDKNVVRPPYSLMTGFVGTAWISKVLSDNGLDSMAYRLLQQTTYPSWLYPVKQGATTIWERLNSYTLDNGFGGNNSMNSFNHYSFGSVGAWMYNYSLGIERDENSPGFKHFILRPTPDPDGIMTHAEGYYDSMYGRIESSWRQENGKTIYKVTVPANTSATLSLNVSDISRINESGTVAKSAKGIRFLKSDNGKSLFELDSGSYSFEVQNQ
;
A
#
# COMPACT_ATOMS: atom_id res chain seq x y z
N MET A 1 -57.00 -32.65 2.58
CA MET A 1 -57.80 -33.90 2.59
C MET A 1 -57.09 -34.90 1.66
N LYS A 2 -56.88 -36.17 2.04
CA LYS A 2 -57.58 -37.40 1.54
C LYS A 2 -57.75 -37.47 0.01
N ARG A 3 -57.53 -38.59 -0.71
CA ARG A 3 -56.95 -39.95 -0.47
C ARG A 3 -56.83 -40.66 -1.85
N ALA A 4 -56.07 -41.74 -2.08
CA ALA A 4 -55.01 -42.41 -1.30
C ALA A 4 -53.73 -42.57 -2.18
N THR A 5 -53.16 -43.71 -2.62
CA THR A 5 -53.45 -45.16 -2.49
C THR A 5 -52.12 -45.97 -2.59
N THR A 6 -52.06 -47.19 -2.07
CA THR A 6 -50.86 -48.05 -1.95
C THR A 6 -50.97 -49.33 -2.81
N ILE A 7 -49.86 -50.05 -3.07
CA ILE A 7 -49.76 -51.52 -2.87
C ILE A 7 -48.29 -52.01 -2.88
N PHE A 8 -48.05 -53.17 -2.25
CA PHE A 8 -46.76 -53.83 -1.94
C PHE A 8 -46.39 -54.96 -2.92
N CYS A 9 -45.12 -55.42 -2.88
CA CYS A 9 -44.81 -56.85 -3.00
C CYS A 9 -43.50 -57.22 -2.26
N CYS A 10 -43.31 -58.50 -1.89
CA CYS A 10 -42.27 -58.97 -0.95
C CYS A 10 -41.61 -60.29 -1.36
N ARG A 11 -40.34 -60.50 -0.95
CA ARG A 11 -39.67 -61.77 -0.53
C ARG A 11 -38.22 -61.42 -0.10
N ALA A 12 -37.61 -61.79 1.03
CA ALA A 12 -37.74 -62.86 2.05
C ALA A 12 -36.70 -63.99 1.92
N ILE A 13 -35.88 -64.20 2.97
CA ILE A 13 -35.20 -65.43 3.42
C ILE A 13 -34.65 -65.19 4.85
N LEU A 14 -34.28 -66.25 5.59
CA LEU A 14 -34.13 -66.28 7.06
C LEU A 14 -32.79 -66.90 7.53
N PHE A 15 -32.62 -67.09 8.85
CA PHE A 15 -31.54 -67.77 9.62
C PHE A 15 -30.23 -66.98 9.88
N LEU A 16 -29.48 -67.21 10.97
CA LEU A 16 -29.82 -67.52 12.38
C LEU A 16 -28.56 -67.37 13.28
N LEU A 17 -28.76 -67.03 14.57
CA LEU A 17 -27.90 -67.25 15.74
C LEU A 17 -26.36 -67.38 15.59
N LEU A 18 -25.63 -66.47 16.25
CA LEU A 18 -24.66 -66.83 17.31
C LEU A 18 -24.31 -65.59 18.17
N TYR A 19 -24.46 -65.69 19.49
CA TYR A 19 -24.09 -64.65 20.45
C TYR A 19 -22.78 -65.02 21.15
N LEU A 20 -21.78 -64.14 21.10
CA LEU A 20 -20.59 -64.17 21.95
C LEU A 20 -20.28 -62.74 22.41
N PRO A 21 -20.22 -62.47 23.73
CA PRO A 21 -19.85 -61.15 24.23
C PRO A 21 -18.32 -60.98 24.20
N VAL A 22 -17.80 -60.35 23.14
CA VAL A 22 -16.42 -59.84 23.16
C VAL A 22 -16.41 -58.58 24.02
N ASN A 23 -15.64 -58.59 25.10
CA ASN A 23 -15.48 -57.43 25.99
C ASN A 23 -14.92 -56.25 25.20
N SER A 24 -15.75 -55.24 24.97
CA SER A 24 -15.31 -53.96 24.43
C SER A 24 -14.48 -53.24 25.50
N VAL A 25 -13.15 -53.32 25.37
CA VAL A 25 -12.24 -52.50 26.17
C VAL A 25 -12.49 -51.05 25.79
N VAL A 26 -13.25 -50.34 26.62
CA VAL A 26 -13.38 -48.89 26.53
C VAL A 26 -12.03 -48.30 26.92
N ILE A 27 -11.20 -48.04 25.91
CA ILE A 27 -10.02 -47.18 26.07
C ILE A 27 -10.57 -45.78 26.35
N ALA A 28 -10.67 -45.44 27.63
CA ALA A 28 -10.95 -44.09 28.06
C ALA A 28 -9.76 -43.21 27.64
N GLN A 29 -9.89 -42.53 26.50
CA GLN A 29 -8.96 -41.49 26.12
C GLN A 29 -8.94 -40.44 27.23
N SER A 30 -7.75 -40.19 27.79
CA SER A 30 -7.55 -39.09 28.72
C SER A 30 -7.76 -37.78 27.97
N THR A 31 -8.95 -37.19 28.11
CA THR A 31 -9.23 -35.84 27.61
C THR A 31 -8.43 -34.85 28.46
N HIS A 32 -7.19 -34.57 28.04
CA HIS A 32 -6.33 -33.61 28.72
C HIS A 32 -7.02 -32.24 28.74
N LEU A 33 -7.22 -31.68 29.93
CA LEU A 33 -7.82 -30.34 30.15
C LEU A 33 -7.01 -29.20 29.49
N CYS A 34 -5.79 -29.49 29.02
CA CYS A 34 -4.96 -28.58 28.27
C CYS A 34 -4.45 -29.30 27.02
N LYS A 35 -4.35 -28.57 25.90
CA LYS A 35 -3.83 -29.05 24.61
C LYS A 35 -2.92 -28.00 23.98
N ILE A 36 -2.03 -28.42 23.10
CA ILE A 36 -1.19 -27.48 22.32
C ILE A 36 -1.95 -27.06 21.06
N THR A 37 -1.91 -25.78 20.73
CA THR A 37 -2.55 -25.21 19.54
C THR A 37 -1.62 -24.19 18.88
N ASN A 38 -2.01 -23.73 17.68
CA ASN A 38 -1.34 -22.65 16.93
C ASN A 38 0.19 -22.86 16.80
N LEU A 39 0.60 -24.03 16.28
CA LEU A 39 2.01 -24.32 15.98
C LEU A 39 2.43 -23.48 14.77
N LEU A 40 3.32 -22.52 15.00
CA LEU A 40 3.83 -21.59 13.99
C LEU A 40 5.32 -21.83 13.76
N THR A 41 5.73 -21.74 12.51
CA THR A 41 7.13 -21.56 12.11
C THR A 41 7.21 -20.20 11.41
N GLU A 42 8.12 -19.31 11.83
CA GLU A 42 8.24 -17.97 11.24
C GLU A 42 6.91 -17.16 11.22
N TYR A 43 6.12 -17.27 12.30
CA TYR A 43 4.76 -16.71 12.47
C TYR A 43 3.66 -17.26 11.56
N THR A 44 3.95 -18.28 10.73
CA THR A 44 2.99 -18.90 9.82
C THR A 44 2.72 -20.35 10.19
N SER A 45 1.48 -20.82 10.00
CA SER A 45 1.13 -22.23 10.16
C SER A 45 1.60 -23.02 8.94
N SER A 46 2.50 -23.97 9.15
CA SER A 46 3.13 -24.84 8.15
C SER A 46 3.57 -24.13 6.84
N PRO A 47 4.53 -23.19 6.90
CA PRO A 47 4.94 -22.40 5.75
C PRO A 47 5.73 -23.20 4.71
N ILE A 48 5.70 -22.72 3.47
CA ILE A 48 6.38 -23.29 2.30
C ILE A 48 7.19 -22.20 1.58
N GLY A 49 8.44 -22.50 1.21
CA GLY A 49 9.32 -21.57 0.52
C GLY A 49 10.07 -20.59 1.42
N ILE A 50 10.31 -20.93 2.70
CA ILE A 50 11.06 -20.05 3.61
C ILE A 50 12.57 -20.17 3.38
N ASP A 51 13.27 -19.04 3.27
CA ASP A 51 14.74 -18.99 3.15
C ASP A 51 15.45 -18.66 4.49
N VAL A 52 14.71 -18.70 5.60
CA VAL A 52 15.26 -18.47 6.94
C VAL A 52 16.10 -19.69 7.38
N ALA A 53 17.42 -19.58 7.29
CA ALA A 53 18.38 -20.67 7.59
C ALA A 53 18.33 -21.20 9.04
N LYS A 54 17.68 -20.46 9.96
CA LYS A 54 17.36 -20.90 11.32
C LYS A 54 15.90 -20.57 11.64
N PRO A 55 14.93 -21.39 11.21
CA PRO A 55 13.52 -21.11 11.43
C PRO A 55 13.19 -21.12 12.93
N ARG A 56 12.22 -20.30 13.34
CA ARG A 56 11.82 -20.13 14.74
C ARG A 56 10.42 -20.68 14.98
N PHE A 57 10.30 -21.50 16.02
CA PHE A 57 9.06 -22.20 16.38
C PHE A 57 8.32 -21.47 17.49
N SER A 58 6.98 -21.43 17.41
CA SER A 58 6.10 -20.91 18.46
C SER A 58 4.86 -21.79 18.63
N TRP A 59 4.29 -21.84 19.82
CA TRP A 59 3.06 -22.58 20.12
C TRP A 59 2.28 -21.98 21.31
N GLN A 60 0.99 -22.30 21.34
CA GLN A 60 0.06 -21.90 22.40
C GLN A 60 -0.38 -23.08 23.25
N MET A 61 -0.73 -22.81 24.50
CA MET A 61 -1.45 -23.75 25.36
C MET A 61 -2.91 -23.29 25.42
N GLN A 62 -3.86 -24.17 25.09
CA GLN A 62 -5.29 -23.92 25.26
C GLN A 62 -5.83 -24.84 26.36
N VAL A 63 -6.53 -24.25 27.35
CA VAL A 63 -7.17 -24.95 28.45
C VAL A 63 -8.69 -24.94 28.24
N GLU A 64 -9.36 -26.02 28.65
CA GLU A 64 -10.81 -26.17 28.56
C GLU A 64 -11.49 -25.97 29.92
N GLY A 65 -12.65 -25.31 29.92
CA GLY A 65 -13.38 -24.92 31.13
C GLY A 65 -12.73 -23.74 31.86
N ASN A 66 -13.09 -23.55 33.13
CA ASN A 66 -12.69 -22.39 33.96
C ASN A 66 -11.47 -22.68 34.84
N GLU A 67 -10.55 -23.54 34.40
CA GLU A 67 -9.36 -23.88 35.18
C GLU A 67 -8.34 -22.73 35.22
N ARG A 68 -7.54 -22.69 36.31
CA ARG A 68 -6.56 -21.63 36.59
C ARG A 68 -5.18 -22.22 36.89
N GLY A 69 -4.12 -21.47 36.62
CA GLY A 69 -2.73 -21.87 36.92
C GLY A 69 -2.17 -22.99 36.04
N TYR A 70 -2.38 -22.91 34.73
CA TYR A 70 -1.85 -23.85 33.74
C TYR A 70 -0.69 -23.24 32.96
N PHE A 71 0.49 -23.86 33.02
CA PHE A 71 1.71 -23.34 32.40
C PHE A 71 2.68 -24.44 31.96
N GLN A 72 3.58 -24.09 31.04
CA GLN A 72 4.68 -24.95 30.59
C GLN A 72 5.82 -24.89 31.61
N LYS A 73 6.27 -26.05 32.09
CA LYS A 73 7.55 -26.18 32.81
C LYS A 73 8.71 -26.38 31.85
N ALA A 74 8.50 -27.25 30.85
CA ALA A 74 9.54 -27.66 29.92
C ALA A 74 8.97 -28.00 28.54
N TYR A 75 9.83 -27.97 27.53
CA TYR A 75 9.51 -28.42 26.16
C TYR A 75 10.62 -29.27 25.55
N GLN A 76 10.31 -29.98 24.48
CA GLN A 76 11.26 -30.65 23.61
C GLN A 76 10.77 -30.55 22.16
N ILE A 77 11.67 -30.16 21.24
CA ILE A 77 11.43 -30.15 19.81
C ILE A 77 12.33 -31.19 19.16
N VAL A 78 11.76 -32.05 18.31
CA VAL A 78 12.48 -32.99 17.45
C VAL A 78 12.13 -32.66 16.00
N VAL A 79 13.13 -32.44 15.15
CA VAL A 79 12.95 -32.09 13.73
C VAL A 79 13.56 -33.16 12.85
N ASN A 80 12.82 -33.61 11.83
CA ASN A 80 13.26 -34.61 10.86
C ASN A 80 13.22 -34.07 9.44
N ASP A 81 14.08 -34.58 8.55
CA ASP A 81 14.09 -34.25 7.11
C ASP A 81 13.03 -35.01 6.29
N ASP A 82 13.01 -34.82 4.96
CA ASP A 82 12.03 -35.45 4.06
C ASP A 82 12.20 -36.98 3.90
N ASN A 83 13.25 -37.55 4.49
CA ASN A 83 13.58 -38.98 4.54
C ASN A 83 13.33 -39.57 5.93
N GLY A 84 12.99 -38.74 6.93
CA GLY A 84 12.77 -39.14 8.32
C GLY A 84 14.04 -39.15 9.19
N ASN A 85 15.17 -38.62 8.72
CA ASN A 85 16.37 -38.49 9.55
C ASN A 85 16.22 -37.35 10.55
N MET A 86 16.55 -37.60 11.82
CA MET A 86 16.53 -36.58 12.87
C MET A 86 17.66 -35.56 12.67
N VAL A 87 17.31 -34.34 12.26
CA VAL A 87 18.25 -33.23 12.01
C VAL A 87 18.39 -32.29 13.21
N TRP A 88 17.40 -32.30 14.13
CA TRP A 88 17.51 -31.62 15.42
C TRP A 88 16.76 -32.36 16.52
N ASN A 89 17.28 -32.27 17.73
CA ASN A 89 16.58 -32.59 18.96
C ASN A 89 17.05 -31.60 20.02
N SER A 90 16.16 -30.80 20.60
CA SER A 90 16.52 -29.85 21.65
C SER A 90 16.89 -30.53 22.97
N GLY A 91 16.55 -31.81 23.14
CA GLY A 91 16.38 -32.42 24.44
C GLY A 91 15.25 -31.75 25.24
N LYS A 92 15.04 -32.19 26.47
CA LYS A 92 14.11 -31.53 27.40
C LYS A 92 14.72 -30.22 27.91
N GLN A 93 14.13 -29.10 27.52
CA GLN A 93 14.49 -27.75 27.93
C GLN A 93 13.55 -27.32 29.06
N GLU A 94 14.05 -27.18 30.28
CA GLU A 94 13.29 -26.66 31.44
C GLU A 94 13.11 -25.14 31.31
N SER A 95 12.22 -24.74 30.39
CA SER A 95 11.86 -23.36 30.09
C SER A 95 10.36 -23.25 29.83
N SER A 96 9.76 -22.15 30.31
CA SER A 96 8.35 -21.81 30.09
C SER A 96 8.12 -20.93 28.86
N ILE A 97 9.17 -20.57 28.10
CA ILE A 97 9.04 -19.81 26.85
C ILE A 97 8.53 -20.76 25.75
N SER A 98 7.51 -20.34 25.01
CA SER A 98 6.92 -21.07 23.88
C SER A 98 6.87 -20.24 22.59
N LEU A 99 7.64 -19.15 22.52
CA LEU A 99 7.72 -18.25 21.36
C LEU A 99 9.15 -18.18 20.81
N ASN A 100 9.26 -17.96 19.50
CA ASN A 100 10.48 -17.59 18.78
C ASN A 100 11.68 -18.53 19.01
N ILE A 101 11.42 -19.82 19.28
CA ILE A 101 12.45 -20.81 19.60
C ILE A 101 13.28 -21.13 18.35
N GLU A 102 14.48 -20.55 18.27
CA GLU A 102 15.42 -20.71 17.16
C GLU A 102 15.85 -22.19 16.98
N TYR A 103 15.77 -22.68 15.75
CA TYR A 103 16.35 -23.95 15.33
C TYR A 103 17.87 -24.01 15.54
N ARG A 104 18.37 -25.08 16.20
CA ARG A 104 19.80 -25.28 16.51
C ARG A 104 20.32 -26.68 16.09
N GLY A 105 19.77 -27.23 15.01
CA GLY A 105 20.19 -28.53 14.46
C GLY A 105 21.27 -28.41 13.37
N THR A 106 21.38 -29.44 12.54
CA THR A 106 22.25 -29.43 11.35
C THR A 106 21.75 -28.41 10.32
N PRO A 107 22.61 -27.76 9.52
CA PRO A 107 22.18 -26.78 8.51
C PRO A 107 21.10 -27.35 7.58
N ILE A 108 19.91 -26.72 7.60
CA ILE A 108 18.80 -27.09 6.73
C ILE A 108 19.12 -26.81 5.26
N GLN A 109 18.54 -27.62 4.37
CA GLN A 109 18.82 -27.64 2.94
C GLN A 109 17.71 -26.97 2.15
N ALA A 110 18.04 -26.46 0.96
CA ALA A 110 17.07 -25.89 0.03
C ALA A 110 16.07 -26.93 -0.50
N GLU A 111 14.87 -26.49 -0.85
CA GLU A 111 13.82 -27.29 -1.49
C GLU A 111 13.40 -28.55 -0.69
N THR A 112 13.53 -28.51 0.64
CA THR A 112 13.38 -29.65 1.55
C THR A 112 12.29 -29.39 2.58
N ARG A 113 11.41 -30.39 2.78
CA ARG A 113 10.39 -30.37 3.85
C ARG A 113 10.98 -30.95 5.12
N TYR A 114 10.69 -30.30 6.24
CA TYR A 114 11.04 -30.72 7.58
C TYR A 114 9.78 -30.89 8.42
N THR A 115 9.62 -32.03 9.11
CA THR A 115 8.59 -32.20 10.13
C THR A 115 9.16 -31.86 11.50
N TRP A 116 8.37 -31.26 12.38
CA TRP A 116 8.75 -31.04 13.78
C TRP A 116 7.68 -31.54 14.74
N HIS A 117 8.11 -32.40 15.66
CA HIS A 117 7.34 -32.90 16.78
C HIS A 117 7.67 -32.08 18.02
N LEU A 118 6.65 -31.68 18.75
CA LEU A 118 6.74 -30.91 19.99
C LEU A 118 6.17 -31.74 21.14
N THR A 119 6.93 -31.84 22.23
CA THR A 119 6.48 -32.34 23.53
C THR A 119 6.56 -31.22 24.56
N VAL A 120 5.52 -31.04 25.37
CA VAL A 120 5.41 -30.02 26.42
C VAL A 120 5.03 -30.69 27.73
N TRP A 121 5.77 -30.39 28.80
CA TRP A 121 5.43 -30.80 30.16
C TRP A 121 4.78 -29.64 30.89
N ASN A 122 3.54 -29.83 31.35
CA ASN A 122 2.81 -28.79 32.10
C ASN A 122 3.20 -28.76 33.60
N GLN A 123 2.52 -27.92 34.39
CA GLN A 123 2.78 -27.74 35.83
C GLN A 123 2.62 -29.02 36.68
N LYS A 124 1.83 -29.99 36.21
CA LYS A 124 1.65 -31.31 36.84
C LYS A 124 2.65 -32.36 36.32
N ASN A 125 3.50 -31.98 35.37
CA ASN A 125 4.34 -32.86 34.55
C ASN A 125 3.54 -33.79 33.60
N GLU A 126 2.26 -33.47 33.31
CA GLU A 126 1.53 -34.15 32.24
C GLU A 126 2.17 -33.78 30.89
N GLU A 127 2.35 -34.76 30.01
CA GLU A 127 2.89 -34.58 28.66
C GLU A 127 1.77 -34.23 27.67
N LEU A 128 2.01 -33.19 26.87
CA LEU A 128 1.17 -32.76 25.75
C LEU A 128 2.02 -32.77 24.48
N THR A 129 1.51 -33.34 23.39
CA THR A 129 2.24 -33.43 22.12
C THR A 129 1.48 -32.78 20.96
N ALA A 130 2.22 -32.33 19.96
CA ALA A 130 1.69 -31.85 18.68
C ALA A 130 2.75 -31.91 17.58
N ASP A 131 2.29 -31.99 16.32
CA ASP A 131 3.13 -32.09 15.12
C ASP A 131 2.83 -30.95 14.14
N SER A 132 3.88 -30.47 13.48
CA SER A 132 3.79 -29.49 12.39
C SER A 132 4.94 -29.73 11.40
N TRP A 133 5.04 -28.91 10.36
CA TRP A 133 6.11 -28.99 9.36
C TRP A 133 6.43 -27.61 8.80
N PHE A 134 7.56 -27.47 8.11
CA PHE A 134 7.86 -26.33 7.25
C PHE A 134 8.61 -26.83 6.02
N GLU A 135 8.68 -26.04 4.96
CA GLU A 135 9.40 -26.40 3.75
C GLU A 135 10.22 -25.21 3.24
N THR A 136 11.50 -25.44 2.96
CA THR A 136 12.45 -24.40 2.58
C THR A 136 12.28 -23.95 1.13
N GLY A 137 12.70 -22.72 0.86
CA GLY A 137 12.82 -22.19 -0.49
C GLY A 137 14.12 -22.60 -1.17
N LEU A 138 14.61 -21.73 -2.05
CA LEU A 138 15.84 -21.87 -2.81
C LEU A 138 17.11 -21.62 -1.97
N MET A 139 16.99 -20.93 -0.83
CA MET A 139 18.01 -20.61 0.19
C MET A 139 19.32 -19.97 -0.31
N ASN A 140 19.41 -19.60 -1.58
CA ASN A 140 20.53 -18.92 -2.20
C ASN A 140 19.96 -17.76 -3.03
N PRO A 141 20.24 -16.49 -2.68
CA PRO A 141 19.63 -15.33 -3.32
C PRO A 141 20.08 -15.09 -4.77
N SER A 142 21.05 -15.83 -5.28
CA SER A 142 21.55 -15.64 -6.65
C SER A 142 20.74 -16.42 -7.69
N LEU A 143 20.77 -15.95 -8.95
CA LEU A 143 20.19 -16.65 -10.11
C LEU A 143 20.72 -18.09 -10.32
N GLN A 144 21.82 -18.49 -9.66
CA GLN A 144 22.31 -19.87 -9.71
C GLN A 144 21.29 -20.87 -9.14
N ALA A 145 20.53 -20.47 -8.12
CA ALA A 145 19.51 -21.30 -7.48
C ALA A 145 18.31 -21.63 -8.39
N TRP A 146 18.19 -20.92 -9.51
CA TRP A 146 17.11 -21.04 -10.48
C TRP A 146 17.42 -22.02 -11.64
N ASN A 147 18.51 -22.78 -11.54
CA ASN A 147 18.90 -23.84 -12.50
C ASN A 147 18.96 -23.36 -13.97
N GLY A 148 19.41 -22.12 -14.20
CA GLY A 148 19.53 -21.54 -15.54
C GLY A 148 18.25 -20.95 -16.13
N ALA A 149 17.17 -20.84 -15.35
CA ALA A 149 16.00 -20.07 -15.74
C ALA A 149 16.37 -18.60 -16.06
N LYS A 150 15.75 -18.04 -17.09
CA LYS A 150 15.95 -16.65 -17.52
C LYS A 150 14.74 -15.79 -17.18
N TRP A 151 14.95 -14.48 -17.11
CA TRP A 151 13.87 -13.51 -17.16
C TRP A 151 13.29 -13.49 -18.57
N ILE A 152 12.04 -13.90 -18.77
CA ILE A 152 11.42 -14.00 -20.10
C ILE A 152 10.23 -13.08 -20.28
N GLY A 153 10.07 -12.56 -21.50
CA GLY A 153 9.01 -11.62 -21.86
C GLY A 153 8.91 -11.40 -23.37
N GLY A 154 8.45 -10.20 -23.76
CA GLY A 154 8.22 -9.81 -25.16
C GLY A 154 9.36 -8.99 -25.75
N ALA A 155 9.36 -8.88 -27.09
CA ALA A 155 10.33 -8.13 -27.86
C ALA A 155 10.20 -6.60 -27.70
N GLY A 156 11.16 -5.86 -28.26
CA GLY A 156 11.32 -4.41 -28.10
C GLY A 156 10.08 -3.57 -28.44
N ASP A 157 9.26 -4.05 -29.38
CA ASP A 157 8.06 -3.44 -29.93
C ASP A 157 6.74 -3.91 -29.28
N GLN A 158 6.78 -5.00 -28.50
CA GLN A 158 5.60 -5.68 -27.95
C GLN A 158 5.11 -5.13 -26.59
N ILE A 159 5.44 -3.87 -26.24
CA ILE A 159 5.01 -3.24 -24.98
C ILE A 159 3.48 -3.00 -24.99
N PRO A 160 2.72 -3.35 -23.94
CA PRO A 160 1.31 -2.97 -23.80
C PRO A 160 1.10 -1.46 -23.84
N PHE A 161 0.22 -0.95 -24.71
CA PHE A 161 -0.01 0.49 -24.86
C PHE A 161 -1.47 0.82 -25.20
N TYR A 162 -2.16 1.49 -24.26
CA TYR A 162 -3.54 1.95 -24.42
C TYR A 162 -3.60 3.48 -24.32
N SER A 163 -3.74 4.15 -25.46
CA SER A 163 -3.45 5.59 -25.65
C SER A 163 -4.19 6.51 -24.67
N HIS A 164 -5.44 6.21 -24.35
CA HIS A 164 -6.28 7.02 -23.45
C HIS A 164 -5.94 6.87 -21.96
N TYR A 165 -4.98 6.01 -21.59
CA TYR A 165 -4.58 5.76 -20.20
C TYR A 165 -3.19 6.33 -19.87
N PHE A 166 -2.45 6.90 -20.84
CA PHE A 166 -1.12 7.47 -20.65
C PHE A 166 -1.15 9.00 -20.56
N SER A 167 -0.92 9.57 -19.39
CA SER A 167 -0.78 11.04 -19.17
C SER A 167 0.67 11.52 -19.10
N VAL A 168 1.64 10.60 -19.11
CA VAL A 168 3.08 10.85 -19.01
C VAL A 168 3.80 10.08 -20.12
N PHE A 169 4.37 10.80 -21.09
CA PHE A 169 4.89 10.23 -22.35
C PHE A 169 5.83 11.21 -23.07
N LYS A 170 6.53 10.73 -24.09
CA LYS A 170 7.07 11.58 -25.17
C LYS A 170 6.35 11.25 -26.48
N ILE A 171 6.09 12.26 -27.30
CA ILE A 171 5.59 12.07 -28.67
C ILE A 171 6.44 12.89 -29.63
N GLY A 172 6.93 12.28 -30.70
CA GLY A 172 7.78 12.93 -31.69
C GLY A 172 7.34 12.66 -33.12
N CYS A 173 7.66 13.59 -34.03
CA CYS A 173 7.40 13.46 -35.47
C CYS A 173 8.36 14.36 -36.26
N THR A 174 8.78 13.90 -37.43
CA THR A 174 9.51 14.69 -38.43
C THR A 174 8.52 15.40 -39.34
N ILE A 175 8.64 16.72 -39.44
CA ILE A 175 7.80 17.61 -40.26
C ILE A 175 8.66 18.26 -41.34
N GLN A 176 8.21 18.22 -42.60
CA GLN A 176 8.80 19.00 -43.70
C GLN A 176 7.73 19.90 -44.34
N LEU A 177 7.99 21.21 -44.39
CA LEU A 177 7.12 22.18 -45.08
C LEU A 177 7.31 22.09 -46.60
N ASP A 178 6.23 22.22 -47.37
CA ASP A 178 6.28 22.22 -48.83
C ASP A 178 6.62 23.62 -49.37
N ALA A 179 7.78 23.75 -50.01
CA ALA A 179 8.26 25.03 -50.56
C ALA A 179 7.45 25.51 -51.78
N ALA A 180 6.95 24.59 -52.61
CA ALA A 180 6.23 24.92 -53.86
C ALA A 180 4.87 25.59 -53.61
N SER A 181 4.25 25.32 -52.47
CA SER A 181 3.03 25.96 -51.96
C SER A 181 3.28 27.23 -51.13
N GLY A 182 4.55 27.58 -50.86
CA GLY A 182 4.88 28.68 -49.95
C GLY A 182 4.47 28.40 -48.50
N SER A 183 4.45 27.13 -48.09
CA SER A 183 4.00 26.75 -46.75
C SER A 183 4.92 27.32 -45.67
N SER A 184 4.33 27.67 -44.53
CA SER A 184 5.01 28.30 -43.39
C SER A 184 4.60 27.71 -42.04
N LYS A 185 3.58 26.84 -42.00
CA LYS A 185 3.13 26.17 -40.77
C LYS A 185 2.71 24.72 -40.99
N ALA A 186 2.96 23.89 -39.98
CA ALA A 186 2.42 22.56 -39.84
C ALA A 186 2.33 22.15 -38.36
N SER A 187 1.41 21.24 -38.00
CA SER A 187 1.19 20.87 -36.59
C SER A 187 1.14 19.37 -36.33
N LEU A 188 1.77 18.97 -35.22
CA LEU A 188 1.53 17.71 -34.51
C LEU A 188 0.30 17.86 -33.60
N VAL A 189 -0.49 16.80 -33.48
CA VAL A 189 -1.72 16.74 -32.66
C VAL A 189 -1.68 15.51 -31.76
N PHE A 190 -2.07 15.69 -30.51
CA PHE A 190 -2.30 14.62 -29.54
C PHE A 190 -3.38 15.02 -28.53
N GLY A 191 -3.82 14.07 -27.70
CA GLY A 191 -4.97 14.28 -26.81
C GLY A 191 -6.29 14.44 -27.57
N ALA A 192 -6.32 14.10 -28.86
CA ALA A 192 -7.54 14.21 -29.62
C ALA A 192 -8.54 13.14 -29.15
N ASN A 193 -9.83 13.50 -29.13
CA ASN A 193 -10.93 12.57 -28.79
C ASN A 193 -10.78 11.86 -27.42
N ASP A 194 -10.19 12.51 -26.41
CA ASP A 194 -10.22 12.02 -25.03
C ASP A 194 -11.67 11.72 -24.60
N LYS A 195 -11.98 10.43 -24.45
CA LYS A 195 -13.32 9.88 -24.22
C LYS A 195 -13.98 10.46 -22.95
N ARG A 196 -13.19 11.00 -22.00
CA ARG A 196 -13.68 11.68 -20.79
C ARG A 196 -14.27 13.06 -21.07
N LEU A 197 -13.77 13.75 -22.10
CA LEU A 197 -14.20 15.10 -22.52
C LEU A 197 -15.36 15.09 -23.53
N MET A 198 -15.70 13.92 -24.08
CA MET A 198 -16.82 13.74 -25.01
C MET A 198 -18.16 13.54 -24.28
N ASP A 199 -18.12 13.06 -23.03
CA ASP A 199 -19.28 12.83 -22.17
C ASP A 199 -19.25 13.75 -20.93
N LYS A 200 -20.27 14.62 -20.80
CA LYS A 200 -20.47 15.55 -19.68
C LYS A 200 -20.53 14.90 -18.30
N ASN A 201 -20.74 13.59 -18.24
CA ASN A 201 -20.74 12.82 -17.00
C ASN A 201 -19.32 12.42 -16.57
N LYS A 202 -18.38 12.32 -17.51
CA LYS A 202 -17.03 11.79 -17.30
C LYS A 202 -15.96 12.86 -17.04
N ASN A 203 -16.32 14.14 -16.98
CA ASN A 203 -15.42 15.24 -16.63
C ASN A 203 -16.10 16.31 -15.75
N VAL A 204 -15.33 16.92 -14.84
CA VAL A 204 -15.80 17.92 -13.87
C VAL A 204 -16.34 19.21 -14.51
N PHE A 205 -15.87 19.54 -15.72
CA PHE A 205 -16.32 20.72 -16.48
C PHE A 205 -17.66 20.52 -17.20
N ASN A 206 -18.23 19.31 -17.19
CA ASN A 206 -19.48 18.95 -17.87
C ASN A 206 -19.43 19.17 -19.40
N LEU A 207 -18.25 18.99 -19.99
CA LEU A 207 -18.01 19.10 -21.44
C LEU A 207 -18.56 17.88 -22.19
N SER A 208 -19.22 18.13 -23.33
CA SER A 208 -19.61 17.09 -24.30
C SER A 208 -19.05 17.46 -25.68
N ASN A 209 -17.77 17.22 -25.87
CA ASN A 209 -17.10 17.44 -27.15
C ASN A 209 -17.60 16.44 -28.22
N LYS A 210 -17.81 16.95 -29.44
CA LYS A 210 -17.98 16.11 -30.63
C LYS A 210 -16.63 15.48 -31.02
N LEU A 211 -16.68 14.46 -31.88
CA LEU A 211 -15.48 13.94 -32.55
C LEU A 211 -14.70 15.10 -33.20
N ASN A 212 -13.37 15.08 -33.02
CA ASN A 212 -12.39 16.08 -33.45
C ASN A 212 -12.61 17.49 -32.87
N ALA A 213 -13.41 17.64 -31.80
CA ALA A 213 -13.64 18.93 -31.15
C ALA A 213 -12.67 19.25 -29.98
N SER A 214 -12.04 18.24 -29.37
CA SER A 214 -11.00 18.42 -28.34
C SER A 214 -9.65 17.88 -28.80
N TYR A 215 -8.56 18.61 -28.52
CA TYR A 215 -7.17 18.25 -28.85
C TYR A 215 -6.14 19.22 -28.24
N ILE A 216 -4.88 18.82 -28.19
CA ILE A 216 -3.69 19.70 -28.11
C ILE A 216 -3.08 19.82 -29.52
N ARG A 217 -2.79 21.05 -29.97
CA ARG A 217 -2.06 21.34 -31.21
C ARG A 217 -0.69 21.91 -30.87
N VAL A 218 0.38 21.29 -31.37
CA VAL A 218 1.76 21.79 -31.33
C VAL A 218 2.15 22.17 -32.76
N GLU A 219 2.17 23.47 -33.03
CA GLU A 219 2.40 24.05 -34.34
C GLU A 219 3.84 24.54 -34.47
N LEU A 220 4.55 24.09 -35.51
CA LEU A 220 5.73 24.76 -36.02
C LEU A 220 5.27 25.93 -36.89
N ASP A 221 5.60 27.15 -36.48
CA ASP A 221 5.29 28.38 -37.22
C ASP A 221 6.59 29.07 -37.64
N CYS A 222 6.92 28.93 -38.91
CA CYS A 222 8.07 29.56 -39.57
C CYS A 222 7.69 30.86 -40.30
N SER A 223 6.43 31.31 -40.21
CA SER A 223 5.95 32.49 -40.97
C SER A 223 6.66 33.79 -40.60
N GLY A 224 7.19 33.91 -39.37
CA GLY A 224 8.07 35.01 -38.99
C GLY A 224 9.35 35.02 -39.81
N LEU A 225 10.13 33.94 -39.68
CA LEU A 225 11.43 33.71 -40.33
C LEU A 225 11.36 33.78 -41.88
N ILE A 226 10.28 33.28 -42.48
CA ILE A 226 10.09 33.32 -43.95
C ILE A 226 9.82 34.74 -44.45
N ASN A 227 9.17 35.61 -43.66
CA ASN A 227 8.82 36.97 -44.06
C ASN A 227 9.82 38.04 -43.59
N LYS A 228 10.74 37.72 -42.66
CA LYS A 228 11.75 38.64 -42.11
C LYS A 228 13.00 37.87 -41.69
N GLU A 229 14.16 38.30 -42.18
CA GLU A 229 15.44 37.63 -41.97
C GLU A 229 15.91 37.64 -40.50
N ASP A 230 15.63 38.73 -39.76
CA ASP A 230 15.89 38.85 -38.30
C ASP A 230 14.83 38.19 -37.40
N ALA A 231 13.85 37.47 -37.95
CA ALA A 231 12.79 36.82 -37.17
C ALA A 231 13.09 35.33 -36.92
N PHE A 232 12.37 34.75 -35.96
CA PHE A 232 12.56 33.36 -35.54
C PHE A 232 11.37 32.47 -35.93
N ALA A 233 11.64 31.19 -36.15
CA ALA A 233 10.61 30.16 -36.08
C ALA A 233 10.12 29.99 -34.63
N GLN A 234 8.88 29.53 -34.45
CA GLN A 234 8.27 29.35 -33.13
C GLN A 234 7.55 28.01 -33.04
N ILE A 235 7.56 27.40 -31.84
CA ILE A 235 6.58 26.38 -31.48
C ILE A 235 5.43 27.07 -30.77
N LYS A 236 4.20 26.90 -31.28
CA LYS A 236 2.96 27.47 -30.73
C LYS A 236 2.06 26.35 -30.25
N VAL A 237 1.65 26.42 -28.99
CA VAL A 237 0.81 25.41 -28.34
C VAL A 237 -0.61 25.95 -28.19
N TYR A 238 -1.59 25.22 -28.73
CA TYR A 238 -3.01 25.54 -28.61
C TYR A 238 -3.75 24.39 -27.92
N ARG A 239 -4.82 24.72 -27.19
CA ARG A 239 -5.69 23.75 -26.52
C ARG A 239 -7.14 23.99 -26.94
N ALA A 240 -7.82 22.91 -27.28
CA ALA A 240 -9.21 22.92 -27.70
C ALA A 240 -10.02 21.92 -26.86
N GLY A 241 -11.17 22.33 -26.34
CA GLY A 241 -12.17 21.43 -25.76
C GLY A 241 -11.79 20.74 -24.44
N TYR A 242 -10.72 21.17 -23.77
CA TYR A 242 -10.34 20.71 -22.42
C TYR A 242 -10.99 21.55 -21.32
N HIS A 243 -11.29 22.82 -21.61
CA HIS A 243 -11.92 23.75 -20.69
C HIS A 243 -12.96 24.62 -21.43
N PRO A 244 -14.11 25.00 -20.82
CA PRO A 244 -15.12 25.85 -21.47
C PRO A 244 -14.60 27.22 -21.96
N GLY A 245 -13.48 27.70 -21.41
CA GLY A 245 -12.82 28.94 -21.81
C GLY A 245 -11.83 28.83 -22.98
N ASP A 246 -11.57 27.63 -23.51
CA ASP A 246 -10.55 27.40 -24.55
C ASP A 246 -10.82 28.18 -25.85
N LYS A 247 -9.74 28.53 -26.56
CA LYS A 247 -9.73 29.28 -27.83
C LYS A 247 -8.81 28.58 -28.83
N LYS A 248 -9.39 27.96 -29.86
CA LYS A 248 -8.65 27.09 -30.81
C LYS A 248 -7.65 27.87 -31.69
N ASP A 249 -7.96 29.13 -31.89
CA ASP A 249 -7.29 30.16 -32.68
C ASP A 249 -6.21 30.93 -31.91
N LYS A 250 -6.15 30.83 -30.58
CA LYS A 250 -5.17 31.53 -29.75
C LYS A 250 -4.22 30.54 -29.05
N PRO A 251 -2.89 30.68 -29.17
CA PRO A 251 -1.97 29.84 -28.43
C PRO A 251 -2.05 30.13 -26.92
N ILE A 252 -1.95 29.08 -26.11
CA ILE A 252 -1.84 29.15 -24.65
C ILE A 252 -0.39 29.28 -24.18
N GLY A 253 0.56 28.94 -25.05
CA GLY A 253 1.99 29.19 -24.85
C GLY A 253 2.74 29.19 -26.19
N SER A 254 3.90 29.82 -26.25
CA SER A 254 4.76 29.82 -27.42
C SER A 254 6.22 29.92 -26.99
N VAL A 255 7.12 29.24 -27.70
CA VAL A 255 8.57 29.31 -27.48
C VAL A 255 9.30 29.58 -28.79
N VAL A 256 10.40 30.33 -28.70
CA VAL A 256 11.27 30.66 -29.83
C VAL A 256 12.15 29.46 -30.16
N VAL A 257 12.24 29.12 -31.43
CA VAL A 257 13.23 28.14 -31.93
C VAL A 257 14.52 28.91 -32.26
N PRO A 258 15.68 28.55 -31.68
CA PRO A 258 16.96 29.17 -32.00
C PRO A 258 17.33 29.04 -33.48
N THR A 259 18.00 30.08 -34.01
CA THR A 259 18.59 30.07 -35.36
C THR A 259 19.77 29.09 -35.51
N SER A 260 20.22 28.46 -34.42
CA SER A 260 21.12 27.30 -34.46
C SER A 260 20.43 25.98 -34.85
N ILE A 261 19.10 26.00 -35.04
CA ILE A 261 18.28 24.85 -35.44
C ILE A 261 17.58 25.15 -36.77
N ILE A 262 16.76 26.22 -36.81
CA ILE A 262 15.97 26.60 -37.99
C ILE A 262 16.34 28.00 -38.46
N THR A 263 16.71 28.10 -39.74
CA THR A 263 17.17 29.29 -40.46
C THR A 263 16.39 29.41 -41.77
N VAL A 264 16.46 30.58 -42.43
CA VAL A 264 15.90 30.76 -43.79
C VAL A 264 16.43 29.71 -44.77
N GLY A 265 17.70 29.29 -44.62
CA GLY A 265 18.36 28.34 -45.51
C GLY A 265 17.94 26.88 -45.35
N ASN A 266 17.34 26.49 -44.21
CA ASN A 266 16.86 25.11 -43.97
C ASN A 266 15.37 25.02 -43.61
N VAL A 267 14.59 26.09 -43.63
CA VAL A 267 13.16 26.12 -43.24
C VAL A 267 12.23 25.14 -43.99
N TYR A 268 12.66 24.65 -45.15
CA TYR A 268 11.98 23.65 -45.98
C TYR A 268 12.63 22.25 -45.91
N ALA A 269 13.58 22.04 -45.01
CA ALA A 269 14.11 20.73 -44.66
C ALA A 269 13.13 19.96 -43.75
N ALA A 270 13.46 18.70 -43.49
CA ALA A 270 12.74 17.85 -42.56
C ALA A 270 13.28 18.09 -41.13
N HIS A 271 12.44 18.60 -40.23
CA HIS A 271 12.77 18.91 -38.84
C HIS A 271 12.01 17.97 -37.89
N THR A 272 12.71 17.35 -36.95
CA THR A 272 12.13 16.41 -35.98
C THR A 272 11.81 17.13 -34.68
N ILE A 273 10.51 17.22 -34.36
CA ILE A 273 10.01 17.80 -33.12
C ILE A 273 9.65 16.67 -32.16
N LEU A 274 10.21 16.73 -30.95
CA LEU A 274 9.86 15.85 -29.83
C LEU A 274 9.20 16.70 -28.72
N VAL A 275 8.05 16.23 -28.24
CA VAL A 275 7.29 16.83 -27.13
C VAL A 275 7.34 15.88 -25.93
N GLU A 276 7.90 16.34 -24.83
CA GLU A 276 7.89 15.63 -23.54
C GLU A 276 6.68 16.11 -22.73
N SER A 277 5.74 15.22 -22.39
CA SER A 277 4.52 15.53 -21.64
C SER A 277 4.52 14.82 -20.28
N SER A 278 4.37 15.58 -19.20
CA SER A 278 4.10 15.05 -17.86
C SER A 278 2.84 15.71 -17.30
N VAL A 279 1.70 15.01 -17.40
CA VAL A 279 0.38 15.45 -16.89
C VAL A 279 -0.01 16.86 -17.37
N GLY A 280 0.34 17.16 -18.62
CA GLY A 280 0.05 18.43 -19.28
C GLY A 280 1.07 19.55 -19.06
N THR A 281 2.19 19.30 -18.39
CA THR A 281 3.40 20.13 -18.57
C THR A 281 4.15 19.65 -19.81
N LEU A 282 4.40 20.55 -20.78
CA LEU A 282 5.09 20.25 -22.04
C LEU A 282 6.48 20.89 -22.12
N ASN A 283 7.48 20.08 -22.51
CA ASN A 283 8.80 20.53 -22.95
C ASN A 283 9.07 20.07 -24.39
N PHE A 284 10.06 20.69 -25.04
CA PHE A 284 10.32 20.51 -26.47
C PHE A 284 11.80 20.30 -26.77
N GLU A 285 12.06 19.45 -27.75
CA GLU A 285 13.37 19.22 -28.37
C GLU A 285 13.17 19.23 -29.89
N ILE A 286 14.07 19.87 -30.63
CA ILE A 286 14.01 19.95 -32.10
C ILE A 286 15.39 19.57 -32.64
N ASP A 287 15.43 18.60 -33.55
CA ASP A 287 16.65 18.05 -34.16
C ASP A 287 17.73 17.67 -33.12
N GLY A 288 17.29 17.08 -32.00
CA GLY A 288 18.15 16.67 -30.87
C GLY A 288 18.58 17.80 -29.92
N GLN A 289 18.14 19.05 -30.15
CA GLN A 289 18.46 20.20 -29.31
C GLN A 289 17.26 20.61 -28.45
N LYS A 290 17.42 20.61 -27.11
CA LYS A 290 16.36 21.01 -26.18
C LYS A 290 16.07 22.51 -26.26
N ILE A 291 14.79 22.87 -26.36
CA ILE A 291 14.34 24.26 -26.46
C ILE A 291 14.26 24.87 -25.06
N VAL A 292 15.03 25.92 -24.81
CA VAL A 292 15.08 26.61 -23.51
C VAL A 292 13.80 27.42 -23.30
N ILE A 293 12.99 27.00 -22.33
CA ILE A 293 11.85 27.76 -21.83
C ILE A 293 12.36 28.65 -20.66
N PRO A 294 11.97 29.95 -20.55
CA PRO A 294 12.40 30.79 -19.44
C PRO A 294 11.72 30.43 -18.10
N LYS A 295 12.49 30.14 -17.05
CA LYS A 295 11.94 29.89 -15.70
C LYS A 295 11.36 31.17 -15.09
N LEU A 296 10.19 31.05 -14.45
CA LEU A 296 9.62 32.11 -13.61
C LEU A 296 10.44 32.25 -12.32
N ALA A 297 10.65 33.47 -11.84
CA ALA A 297 11.54 33.76 -10.70
C ALA A 297 11.14 33.05 -9.39
N ASN A 298 9.85 32.76 -9.19
CA ASN A 298 9.31 32.13 -7.98
C ASN A 298 8.87 30.66 -8.24
N HIS A 299 9.57 29.93 -9.12
CA HIS A 299 9.21 28.55 -9.44
C HIS A 299 9.46 27.60 -8.25
N ASN A 300 8.39 27.00 -7.71
CA ASN A 300 8.53 25.92 -6.74
C ASN A 300 9.13 24.68 -7.42
N ALA A 301 10.18 24.08 -6.85
CA ALA A 301 10.97 23.02 -7.48
C ALA A 301 10.29 21.63 -7.53
N TYR A 302 9.14 21.48 -6.88
CA TYR A 302 8.33 20.25 -6.88
C TYR A 302 7.34 20.23 -8.07
N ILE A 303 7.23 21.35 -8.79
CA ILE A 303 6.30 21.55 -9.90
C ILE A 303 7.07 21.33 -11.21
N PRO A 304 6.60 20.49 -12.14
CA PRO A 304 7.23 20.33 -13.44
C PRO A 304 7.26 21.64 -14.24
N PHE A 305 8.43 22.00 -14.76
CA PHE A 305 8.62 23.18 -15.59
C PHE A 305 8.27 22.91 -17.06
N GLY A 306 7.59 23.84 -17.73
CA GLY A 306 7.21 23.73 -19.14
C GLY A 306 5.97 24.57 -19.51
N ILE A 307 5.49 24.46 -20.76
CA ILE A 307 4.19 25.04 -21.16
C ILE A 307 3.06 24.22 -20.53
N GLN A 308 2.17 24.88 -19.80
CA GLN A 308 1.08 24.22 -19.07
C GLN A 308 -0.19 24.15 -19.90
N VAL A 309 -0.63 22.93 -20.23
CA VAL A 309 -1.85 22.65 -21.00
C VAL A 309 -2.93 21.96 -20.19
N ASN A 310 -2.64 21.39 -19.02
CA ASN A 310 -3.67 20.86 -18.11
C ASN A 310 -4.58 22.01 -17.62
N PRO A 311 -5.92 21.93 -17.78
CA PRO A 311 -6.84 22.97 -17.31
C PRO A 311 -7.10 22.96 -15.80
N MET A 312 -6.74 21.89 -15.08
CA MET A 312 -7.04 21.74 -13.64
C MET A 312 -5.99 22.38 -12.72
N GLY A 313 -4.72 22.38 -13.14
CA GLY A 313 -3.57 22.76 -12.33
C GLY A 313 -2.27 22.21 -12.93
N VAL A 314 -1.20 22.17 -12.16
CA VAL A 314 0.14 21.73 -12.62
C VAL A 314 0.67 20.61 -11.74
N GLY A 315 1.34 19.62 -12.34
CA GLY A 315 1.98 18.51 -11.62
C GLY A 315 1.03 17.36 -11.32
N GLY A 316 1.41 16.53 -10.35
CA GLY A 316 0.71 15.29 -10.00
C GLY A 316 -0.56 15.49 -9.16
N ASP A 317 -0.83 16.69 -8.66
CA ASP A 317 -1.89 16.96 -7.66
C ASP A 317 -3.28 17.23 -8.25
N TYR A 318 -3.47 17.01 -9.55
CA TYR A 318 -4.69 17.35 -10.29
C TYR A 318 -5.09 16.25 -11.28
N ILE A 319 -6.39 16.18 -11.62
CA ILE A 319 -6.91 15.23 -12.62
C ILE A 319 -6.10 15.33 -13.91
N GLY A 320 -5.59 14.18 -14.36
CA GLY A 320 -4.58 14.14 -15.42
C GLY A 320 -5.13 14.45 -16.82
N PHE A 321 -4.62 15.53 -17.43
CA PHE A 321 -4.87 15.91 -18.82
C PHE A 321 -3.60 16.50 -19.45
N PRO A 322 -3.31 16.25 -20.74
CA PRO A 322 -4.01 15.34 -21.64
C PRO A 322 -3.57 13.89 -21.39
N MET A 323 -4.36 12.93 -21.89
CA MET A 323 -3.84 11.59 -22.22
C MET A 323 -3.24 11.64 -23.64
N VAL A 324 -2.49 10.61 -24.06
CA VAL A 324 -2.05 10.51 -25.47
C VAL A 324 -3.28 10.50 -26.40
N ALA A 325 -4.26 9.64 -26.10
CA ALA A 325 -5.51 9.48 -26.86
C ALA A 325 -5.25 9.38 -28.39
N ASP A 326 -6.13 9.94 -29.23
CA ASP A 326 -5.88 9.97 -30.67
C ASP A 326 -4.75 10.96 -31.00
N VAL A 327 -3.87 10.56 -31.92
CA VAL A 327 -2.70 11.32 -32.38
C VAL A 327 -2.71 11.53 -33.88
N GLY A 328 -2.01 12.55 -34.36
CA GLY A 328 -1.84 12.81 -35.79
C GLY A 328 -1.45 14.26 -36.07
N PHE A 329 -2.08 14.88 -37.06
CA PHE A 329 -1.59 16.10 -37.69
C PHE A 329 -2.71 17.11 -38.01
N MET A 330 -2.35 18.38 -38.09
CA MET A 330 -3.24 19.46 -38.53
C MET A 330 -2.50 20.46 -39.42
N LEU A 331 -3.19 20.94 -40.46
CA LEU A 331 -2.75 22.02 -41.34
C LEU A 331 -3.80 23.13 -41.38
N GLU A 332 -3.32 24.37 -41.35
CA GLU A 332 -4.14 25.54 -41.68
C GLU A 332 -4.42 25.61 -43.19
N LYS A 333 -5.29 26.51 -43.61
CA LYS A 333 -5.72 26.64 -45.01
C LYS A 333 -4.53 26.94 -45.92
N HIS A 334 -4.51 26.30 -47.09
CA HIS A 334 -3.46 26.46 -48.11
C HIS A 334 -2.04 26.07 -47.66
N GLN A 335 -1.87 25.46 -46.48
CA GLN A 335 -0.60 24.85 -46.08
C GLN A 335 -0.48 23.43 -46.65
N LYS A 336 0.74 22.95 -46.83
CA LYS A 336 1.07 21.59 -47.23
C LYS A 336 2.38 21.15 -46.57
N ALA A 337 2.42 19.92 -46.07
CA ALA A 337 3.58 19.37 -45.39
C ALA A 337 3.63 17.84 -45.50
N ALA A 338 4.83 17.29 -45.37
CA ALA A 338 5.07 15.87 -45.20
C ALA A 338 5.38 15.56 -43.71
N PHE A 339 4.83 14.45 -43.22
CA PHE A 339 4.98 13.98 -41.85
C PHE A 339 5.52 12.55 -41.83
N SER A 340 6.57 12.29 -41.06
CA SER A 340 7.18 10.96 -40.92
C SER A 340 7.71 10.73 -39.51
N ASN A 341 8.21 9.52 -39.23
CA ASN A 341 8.79 9.15 -37.93
C ASN A 341 7.89 9.46 -36.71
N LEU A 342 6.57 9.31 -36.84
CA LEU A 342 5.65 9.48 -35.72
C LEU A 342 5.90 8.39 -34.67
N GLN A 343 6.39 8.77 -33.49
CA GLN A 343 6.71 7.88 -32.39
C GLN A 343 6.09 8.34 -31.07
N ILE A 344 5.65 7.40 -30.25
CA ILE A 344 5.23 7.62 -28.86
C ILE A 344 6.08 6.73 -27.96
N ARG A 345 6.61 7.30 -26.88
CA ARG A 345 7.65 6.69 -26.04
C ARG A 345 7.36 6.88 -24.55
N ASN A 346 7.91 5.99 -23.74
CA ASN A 346 7.98 6.19 -22.29
C ASN A 346 8.71 7.50 -21.97
N TYR A 347 8.25 8.24 -20.95
CA TYR A 347 8.86 9.50 -20.54
C TYR A 347 10.26 9.31 -19.92
N ARG A 348 10.39 8.32 -19.04
CA ARG A 348 11.60 8.00 -18.27
C ARG A 348 12.53 7.06 -19.06
N SER A 349 13.84 7.20 -18.82
CA SER A 349 14.89 6.28 -19.29
C SER A 349 14.52 4.82 -18.95
N PRO A 350 14.65 3.83 -19.88
CA PRO A 350 15.32 3.88 -21.19
C PRO A 350 14.49 4.50 -22.33
N SER A 351 13.30 5.03 -22.05
CA SER A 351 12.45 5.74 -23.02
C SER A 351 12.08 4.86 -24.23
N SER A 352 11.68 3.60 -23.99
CA SER A 352 11.27 2.68 -25.08
C SER A 352 10.13 3.24 -25.94
N VAL A 353 10.11 2.79 -27.19
CA VAL A 353 9.02 3.05 -28.14
C VAL A 353 7.80 2.20 -27.77
N LEU A 354 6.71 2.86 -27.37
CA LEU A 354 5.39 2.25 -27.16
C LEU A 354 4.69 2.02 -28.50
N PHE A 355 4.82 3.00 -29.39
CA PHE A 355 4.25 3.03 -30.73
C PHE A 355 5.20 3.76 -31.68
N ALA A 356 5.36 3.22 -32.89
CA ALA A 356 5.95 3.92 -34.02
C ALA A 356 5.09 3.62 -35.25
N GLU A 357 4.84 4.65 -36.06
CA GLU A 357 4.13 4.51 -37.32
C GLU A 357 5.10 4.06 -38.42
N ASP A 358 4.81 2.94 -39.07
CA ASP A 358 5.58 2.48 -40.24
C ASP A 358 4.91 2.97 -41.54
N ILE A 359 5.75 3.47 -42.44
CA ILE A 359 5.34 4.06 -43.72
C ILE A 359 6.30 3.52 -44.79
N PRO A 360 5.87 2.48 -45.55
CA PRO A 360 6.75 1.79 -46.49
C PRO A 360 6.88 2.51 -47.83
N ASP A 361 7.96 2.20 -48.56
CA ASP A 361 8.25 2.75 -49.89
C ASP A 361 7.44 2.12 -51.04
N ASN A 362 6.78 0.98 -50.81
CA ASN A 362 6.03 0.24 -51.84
C ASN A 362 4.61 0.78 -52.09
N GLY A 363 4.11 1.69 -51.25
CA GLY A 363 2.75 2.24 -51.33
C GLY A 363 1.65 1.40 -50.67
N GLU A 364 1.94 0.20 -50.18
CA GLU A 364 0.99 -0.65 -49.45
C GLU A 364 1.03 -0.30 -47.95
N TYR A 365 0.29 0.74 -47.58
CA TYR A 365 0.31 1.32 -46.24
C TYR A 365 -0.85 0.82 -45.36
N GLU A 366 -0.49 0.11 -44.28
CA GLU A 366 -1.42 -0.49 -43.29
C GLU A 366 -1.42 0.20 -41.91
N GLY A 367 -0.74 1.34 -41.76
CA GLY A 367 -0.63 2.09 -40.50
C GLY A 367 -1.93 2.72 -40.01
N ILE A 368 -1.88 3.45 -38.88
CA ILE A 368 -3.11 3.83 -38.14
C ILE A 368 -4.07 4.73 -38.94
N PHE A 369 -3.58 5.45 -39.94
CA PHE A 369 -4.39 6.33 -40.80
C PHE A 369 -4.88 5.64 -42.09
N ALA A 370 -4.58 4.36 -42.34
CA ALA A 370 -4.85 3.69 -43.62
C ALA A 370 -6.33 3.79 -44.07
N LYS A 371 -7.28 3.75 -43.12
CA LYS A 371 -8.72 3.90 -43.36
C LYS A 371 -9.10 5.28 -43.91
N ASP A 372 -8.42 6.34 -43.48
CA ASP A 372 -8.67 7.70 -43.94
C ASP A 372 -8.17 7.91 -45.38
N LEU A 373 -7.06 7.28 -45.76
CA LEU A 373 -6.57 7.28 -47.13
C LEU A 373 -7.49 6.45 -48.03
N GLN A 374 -7.88 5.25 -47.59
CA GLN A 374 -8.84 4.38 -48.28
C GLN A 374 -10.23 5.02 -48.43
N SER A 375 -10.58 6.05 -47.65
CA SER A 375 -11.85 6.78 -47.80
C SER A 375 -11.91 7.75 -49.00
N GLY A 376 -10.86 7.83 -49.83
CA GLY A 376 -10.84 8.64 -51.05
C GLY A 376 -10.59 10.13 -50.82
N LYS A 377 -9.98 10.51 -49.68
CA LYS A 377 -9.61 11.89 -49.36
C LYS A 377 -8.45 12.34 -50.24
N THR A 378 -8.71 13.19 -51.21
CA THR A 378 -7.72 13.69 -52.20
C THR A 378 -6.64 14.61 -51.63
N ASN A 379 -6.64 14.86 -50.32
CA ASN A 379 -5.70 15.75 -49.63
C ASN A 379 -4.76 15.02 -48.64
N ILE A 380 -4.66 13.69 -48.77
CA ILE A 380 -3.76 12.80 -48.02
C ILE A 380 -3.07 11.86 -49.04
N GLU A 381 -1.74 11.79 -49.04
CA GLU A 381 -0.92 10.96 -49.95
C GLU A 381 0.19 10.25 -49.15
N ILE A 382 0.50 8.98 -49.43
CA ILE A 382 1.76 8.36 -48.97
C ILE A 382 2.83 8.61 -50.02
N LYS A 383 3.95 9.22 -49.62
CA LYS A 383 5.06 9.57 -50.51
C LYS A 383 6.36 9.61 -49.74
N ASN A 384 7.43 9.00 -50.26
CA ASN A 384 8.79 9.07 -49.68
C ASN A 384 8.81 8.79 -48.16
N ARG A 385 8.29 7.62 -47.74
CA ARG A 385 8.14 7.21 -46.32
C ARG A 385 7.41 8.23 -45.41
N SER A 386 6.55 9.07 -45.99
CA SER A 386 5.87 10.17 -45.30
C SER A 386 4.39 10.25 -45.68
N ILE A 387 3.57 10.71 -44.74
CA ILE A 387 2.19 11.12 -44.97
C ILE A 387 2.22 12.59 -45.41
N VAL A 388 1.86 12.87 -46.66
CA VAL A 388 1.76 14.23 -47.20
C VAL A 388 0.32 14.71 -47.05
N LEU A 389 0.14 15.84 -46.37
CA LEU A 389 -1.17 16.47 -46.17
C LEU A 389 -1.25 17.79 -46.92
N SER A 390 -2.42 18.10 -47.46
CA SER A 390 -2.75 19.41 -48.04
C SER A 390 -3.97 20.03 -47.34
N GLY A 391 -3.83 21.28 -46.89
CA GLY A 391 -4.89 22.07 -46.27
C GLY A 391 -5.77 22.75 -47.31
N ASP A 392 -7.06 22.39 -47.37
CA ASP A 392 -8.00 22.97 -48.33
C ASP A 392 -8.53 24.36 -47.86
N LYS A 393 -9.65 24.81 -48.42
CA LYS A 393 -10.37 26.04 -47.98
C LYS A 393 -10.88 25.97 -46.52
N HIS A 394 -10.82 24.83 -45.85
CA HIS A 394 -11.11 24.60 -44.44
C HIS A 394 -9.86 24.18 -43.64
N GLY A 395 -8.90 23.51 -44.27
CA GLY A 395 -7.62 23.07 -43.69
C GLY A 395 -7.41 21.57 -43.87
N CYS A 396 -6.66 20.93 -42.98
CA CYS A 396 -6.68 19.46 -42.83
C CYS A 396 -6.54 19.08 -41.35
N PHE A 397 -7.22 18.02 -40.93
CA PHE A 397 -7.13 17.46 -39.59
C PHE A 397 -7.27 15.94 -39.69
N LEU A 398 -6.24 15.22 -39.25
CA LEU A 398 -6.13 13.76 -39.36
C LEU A 398 -5.62 13.23 -38.01
N VAL A 399 -6.41 12.38 -37.33
CA VAL A 399 -6.02 11.74 -36.07
C VAL A 399 -6.56 10.31 -36.00
N ALA A 400 -5.85 9.42 -35.31
CA ALA A 400 -6.24 8.03 -35.09
C ALA A 400 -5.74 7.52 -33.72
N ASP A 401 -6.36 6.47 -33.18
CA ASP A 401 -5.99 5.83 -31.90
C ASP A 401 -4.75 4.92 -32.09
N PRO A 402 -3.59 5.22 -31.47
CA PRO A 402 -2.36 4.45 -31.60
C PRO A 402 -2.28 3.23 -30.66
N THR A 403 -3.39 2.88 -29.98
CA THR A 403 -3.47 1.73 -29.04
C THR A 403 -3.05 0.41 -29.69
N ARG A 404 -2.04 -0.25 -29.12
CA ARG A 404 -1.53 -1.56 -29.56
C ARG A 404 -0.98 -2.38 -28.40
N ASN A 405 -0.92 -3.71 -28.57
CA ASN A 405 -0.57 -4.71 -27.56
C ASN A 405 -1.49 -4.72 -26.32
N ALA A 406 -1.89 -5.92 -25.93
CA ALA A 406 -2.55 -6.24 -24.66
C ALA A 406 -1.49 -6.56 -23.58
N MET A 407 -1.93 -6.71 -22.32
CA MET A 407 -1.05 -7.15 -21.24
C MET A 407 -0.44 -8.54 -21.54
N PRO A 408 0.82 -8.81 -21.12
CA PRO A 408 1.57 -9.95 -21.63
C PRO A 408 1.01 -11.31 -21.20
N MET A 409 0.98 -12.26 -22.13
CA MET A 409 0.66 -13.66 -21.87
C MET A 409 1.84 -14.55 -22.28
N LEU A 410 2.24 -15.46 -21.39
CA LEU A 410 3.37 -16.38 -21.52
C LEU A 410 2.92 -17.82 -21.32
N ARG A 411 3.28 -18.77 -22.19
CA ARG A 411 2.95 -20.20 -22.01
C ARG A 411 4.07 -21.16 -22.38
N THR A 412 4.04 -22.35 -21.81
CA THR A 412 4.85 -23.51 -22.22
C THR A 412 4.09 -24.82 -22.03
N THR A 413 4.57 -25.90 -22.67
CA THR A 413 4.06 -27.27 -22.48
C THR A 413 5.21 -28.25 -22.31
N PHE A 414 5.02 -29.28 -21.50
CA PHE A 414 6.05 -30.28 -21.22
C PHE A 414 5.45 -31.65 -20.94
N ASP A 415 6.19 -32.73 -21.25
CA ASP A 415 5.72 -34.10 -21.06
C ASP A 415 6.51 -34.81 -19.94
N ASN A 416 5.79 -35.45 -19.01
CA ASN A 416 6.36 -36.25 -17.91
C ASN A 416 6.30 -37.77 -18.18
N GLY A 417 5.69 -38.18 -19.30
CA GLY A 417 5.43 -39.58 -19.61
C GLY A 417 4.58 -40.28 -18.54
N ASN A 418 4.81 -41.58 -18.37
CA ASN A 418 4.04 -42.43 -17.46
C ASN A 418 4.61 -42.45 -16.02
N LYS A 419 5.47 -41.51 -15.64
CA LYS A 419 6.07 -41.47 -14.29
C LYS A 419 5.07 -40.97 -13.25
N THR A 420 4.96 -41.68 -12.13
CA THR A 420 4.16 -41.25 -10.97
C THR A 420 4.90 -40.16 -10.20
N ILE A 421 4.27 -38.99 -10.06
CA ILE A 421 4.81 -37.84 -9.33
C ILE A 421 4.71 -38.09 -7.82
N ARG A 422 5.83 -37.90 -7.09
CA ARG A 422 5.91 -37.89 -5.61
C ARG A 422 5.51 -36.51 -5.07
N SER A 423 6.08 -35.46 -5.65
CA SER A 423 5.79 -34.07 -5.32
C SER A 423 6.20 -33.13 -6.46
N ALA A 424 5.61 -31.94 -6.51
CA ALA A 424 6.04 -30.87 -7.39
C ALA A 424 5.97 -29.49 -6.69
N ARG A 425 6.98 -28.67 -6.96
CA ARG A 425 7.09 -27.28 -6.50
C ARG A 425 7.27 -26.34 -7.67
N ILE A 426 6.70 -25.15 -7.57
CA ILE A 426 7.04 -24.04 -8.46
C ILE A 426 7.49 -22.84 -7.63
N TYR A 427 8.67 -22.33 -7.96
CA TYR A 427 9.23 -21.07 -7.52
C TYR A 427 9.02 -20.08 -8.66
N VAL A 428 8.42 -18.93 -8.36
CA VAL A 428 7.98 -17.98 -9.39
C VAL A 428 8.07 -16.55 -8.87
N THR A 429 8.48 -15.63 -9.74
CA THR A 429 8.41 -14.18 -9.50
C THR A 429 8.31 -13.43 -10.83
N ALA A 430 7.98 -12.14 -10.77
CA ALA A 430 7.90 -11.28 -11.94
C ALA A 430 8.55 -9.92 -11.66
N ARG A 431 9.23 -9.39 -12.68
CA ARG A 431 9.39 -7.95 -12.86
C ARG A 431 8.04 -7.46 -13.40
N GLY A 432 7.24 -6.85 -12.52
CA GLY A 432 5.81 -6.57 -12.75
C GLY A 432 4.98 -7.19 -11.64
N ILE A 433 3.79 -7.67 -11.99
CA ILE A 433 3.00 -8.61 -11.19
C ILE A 433 2.52 -9.76 -12.08
N TYR A 434 2.17 -10.91 -11.51
CA TYR A 434 1.74 -12.08 -12.29
C TYR A 434 0.49 -12.78 -11.75
N GLU A 435 -0.22 -13.46 -12.64
CA GLU A 435 -1.08 -14.61 -12.32
C GLU A 435 -0.58 -15.86 -13.05
N LEU A 436 -0.70 -17.02 -12.41
CA LEU A 436 -0.13 -18.29 -12.85
C LEU A 436 -1.22 -19.37 -12.91
N TRP A 437 -1.17 -20.21 -13.95
CA TRP A 437 -2.05 -21.36 -14.15
C TRP A 437 -1.28 -22.62 -14.55
N ILE A 438 -1.77 -23.77 -14.10
CA ILE A 438 -1.31 -25.11 -14.51
C ILE A 438 -2.52 -25.94 -14.91
N ASN A 439 -2.50 -26.48 -16.14
CA ASN A 439 -3.53 -27.37 -16.69
C ASN A 439 -4.99 -26.85 -16.52
N GLY A 440 -5.21 -25.55 -16.69
CA GLY A 440 -6.53 -24.91 -16.50
C GLY A 440 -6.80 -24.29 -15.13
N ASN A 441 -6.04 -24.65 -14.09
CA ASN A 441 -6.28 -24.22 -12.71
C ASN A 441 -5.36 -23.06 -12.32
N ARG A 442 -5.88 -22.01 -11.66
CA ARG A 442 -5.07 -20.91 -11.09
C ARG A 442 -4.25 -21.45 -9.92
N VAL A 443 -2.97 -21.05 -9.85
CA VAL A 443 -2.07 -21.39 -8.75
C VAL A 443 -2.14 -20.30 -7.68
N GLY A 444 -2.49 -20.68 -6.46
CA GLY A 444 -2.65 -19.75 -5.33
C GLY A 444 -3.92 -18.89 -5.38
N ASN A 445 -4.23 -18.27 -4.23
CA ASN A 445 -5.34 -17.32 -4.05
C ASN A 445 -4.86 -15.88 -3.74
N ASP A 446 -3.55 -15.66 -3.81
CA ASP A 446 -2.92 -14.35 -3.64
C ASP A 446 -3.25 -13.39 -4.80
N TRP A 447 -2.96 -12.12 -4.57
CA TRP A 447 -3.09 -11.00 -5.50
C TRP A 447 -1.77 -10.23 -5.57
N PHE A 448 -1.48 -9.68 -6.76
CA PHE A 448 -0.36 -8.76 -6.99
C PHE A 448 1.03 -9.30 -6.61
N ASN A 449 1.25 -10.62 -6.68
CA ASN A 449 2.57 -11.21 -6.51
C ASN A 449 3.55 -10.68 -7.59
N PRO A 450 4.82 -10.39 -7.24
CA PRO A 450 5.50 -10.76 -6.00
C PRO A 450 5.33 -9.78 -4.82
N GLY A 451 4.47 -8.78 -4.93
CA GLY A 451 4.44 -7.64 -4.00
C GLY A 451 5.48 -6.58 -4.34
N LEU A 452 5.44 -5.45 -3.63
CA LEU A 452 6.38 -4.33 -3.75
C LEU A 452 7.57 -4.52 -2.80
N SER A 453 8.78 -4.54 -3.39
CA SER A 453 10.09 -4.50 -2.74
C SER A 453 11.03 -3.57 -3.52
N GLN A 454 12.24 -3.28 -3.00
CA GLN A 454 13.24 -2.53 -3.76
C GLN A 454 13.90 -3.47 -4.77
N TYR A 455 13.25 -3.69 -5.92
CA TYR A 455 13.53 -4.79 -6.85
C TYR A 455 14.96 -4.86 -7.44
N ASP A 456 15.79 -3.83 -7.28
CA ASP A 456 17.22 -3.79 -7.59
C ASP A 456 18.11 -4.34 -6.46
N LYS A 457 17.64 -4.32 -5.21
CA LYS A 457 18.31 -4.89 -4.03
C LYS A 457 17.67 -6.19 -3.56
N THR A 458 16.38 -6.17 -3.23
CA THR A 458 15.62 -7.32 -2.73
C THR A 458 14.40 -7.58 -3.61
N HIS A 459 14.27 -8.80 -4.13
CA HIS A 459 13.19 -9.18 -5.04
C HIS A 459 12.55 -10.51 -4.58
N PHE A 460 11.35 -10.45 -4.01
CA PHE A 460 10.68 -11.65 -3.48
C PHE A 460 10.28 -12.66 -4.56
N TYR A 461 10.33 -13.95 -4.24
CA TYR A 461 9.66 -15.00 -5.00
C TYR A 461 8.71 -15.83 -4.13
N GLN A 462 7.70 -16.42 -4.78
CA GLN A 462 6.67 -17.22 -4.13
C GLN A 462 6.85 -18.70 -4.48
N THR A 463 6.51 -19.57 -3.53
CA THR A 463 6.62 -21.03 -3.67
C THR A 463 5.24 -21.68 -3.51
N TYR A 464 4.87 -22.56 -4.44
CA TYR A 464 3.60 -23.30 -4.38
C TYR A 464 3.80 -24.80 -4.49
N ASP A 465 3.03 -25.56 -3.70
CA ASP A 465 2.77 -26.98 -3.97
C ASP A 465 1.83 -27.08 -5.17
N VAL A 466 2.30 -27.71 -6.25
CA VAL A 466 1.54 -27.91 -7.49
C VAL A 466 1.38 -29.39 -7.83
N THR A 467 1.65 -30.28 -6.86
CA THR A 467 1.63 -31.74 -7.03
C THR A 467 0.29 -32.24 -7.58
N SER A 468 -0.82 -31.71 -7.06
CA SER A 468 -2.19 -32.06 -7.46
C SER A 468 -2.68 -31.37 -8.73
N LEU A 469 -1.95 -30.38 -9.26
CA LEU A 469 -2.29 -29.67 -10.50
C LEU A 469 -1.64 -30.30 -11.74
N LEU A 470 -0.62 -31.14 -11.55
CA LEU A 470 0.05 -31.88 -12.62
C LEU A 470 -0.66 -33.20 -12.91
N GLN A 471 -0.62 -33.60 -14.18
CA GLN A 471 -1.15 -34.87 -14.69
C GLN A 471 -0.02 -35.73 -15.28
N GLN A 472 -0.29 -37.02 -15.50
CA GLN A 472 0.60 -37.88 -16.28
C GLN A 472 0.64 -37.43 -17.75
N GLY A 473 1.76 -37.65 -18.44
CA GLY A 473 1.95 -37.19 -19.81
C GLY A 473 2.11 -35.67 -19.94
N LYS A 474 1.40 -35.08 -20.91
CA LYS A 474 1.53 -33.67 -21.31
C LYS A 474 0.84 -32.68 -20.37
N ASN A 475 1.62 -31.76 -19.82
CA ASN A 475 1.22 -30.66 -18.95
C ASN A 475 1.42 -29.31 -19.65
N ALA A 476 0.78 -28.25 -19.14
CA ALA A 476 0.98 -26.87 -19.59
C ALA A 476 1.04 -25.89 -18.41
N VAL A 477 1.84 -24.84 -18.57
CA VAL A 477 1.88 -23.66 -17.70
C VAL A 477 1.47 -22.45 -18.52
N GLY A 478 0.66 -21.56 -17.94
CA GLY A 478 0.39 -20.24 -18.48
C GLY A 478 0.58 -19.17 -17.40
N VAL A 479 1.11 -18.01 -17.78
CA VAL A 479 1.29 -16.83 -16.93
C VAL A 479 0.76 -15.60 -17.64
N MET A 480 -0.01 -14.78 -16.95
CA MET A 480 -0.32 -13.40 -17.36
C MET A 480 0.51 -12.44 -16.52
N LEU A 481 1.04 -11.38 -17.12
CA LEU A 481 1.77 -10.32 -16.42
C LEU A 481 0.99 -9.00 -16.46
N GLY A 482 1.20 -8.15 -15.45
CA GLY A 482 0.75 -6.74 -15.41
C GLY A 482 1.90 -5.80 -15.07
N GLU A 483 1.74 -4.50 -15.32
CA GLU A 483 2.79 -3.48 -15.06
C GLU A 483 3.28 -3.50 -13.60
N GLY A 484 2.37 -3.80 -12.67
CA GLY A 484 2.63 -3.92 -11.24
C GLY A 484 3.28 -2.67 -10.66
N TRP A 485 4.14 -2.87 -9.66
CA TRP A 485 5.01 -1.80 -9.18
C TRP A 485 6.35 -1.70 -9.93
N TRP A 486 6.57 -2.47 -11.00
CA TRP A 486 7.83 -2.45 -11.76
C TRP A 486 7.80 -1.42 -12.90
N SER A 487 6.77 -1.52 -13.76
CA SER A 487 6.55 -0.61 -14.89
C SER A 487 5.44 0.41 -14.64
N GLY A 488 4.64 0.27 -13.58
CA GLY A 488 3.56 1.20 -13.27
C GLY A 488 4.01 2.57 -12.79
N ASN A 489 3.03 3.41 -12.43
CA ASN A 489 3.25 4.65 -11.69
C ASN A 489 3.10 4.37 -10.18
N LEU A 490 4.04 4.87 -9.39
CA LEU A 490 4.24 4.48 -7.98
C LEU A 490 4.28 5.67 -7.00
N SER A 491 4.13 6.91 -7.48
CA SER A 491 4.34 8.09 -6.63
C SER A 491 3.56 9.33 -7.08
N TYR A 492 3.49 10.32 -6.18
CA TYR A 492 2.90 11.63 -6.49
C TYR A 492 3.64 12.38 -7.61
N LEU A 493 4.93 12.07 -7.84
CA LEU A 493 5.71 12.58 -8.99
C LEU A 493 5.38 11.77 -10.26
N PRO A 494 4.67 12.33 -11.27
CA PRO A 494 4.21 11.53 -12.40
C PRO A 494 5.32 11.02 -13.32
N VAL A 495 6.47 11.72 -13.33
CA VAL A 495 7.69 11.36 -14.08
C VAL A 495 8.31 10.03 -13.65
N ASN A 496 7.86 9.45 -12.53
CA ASN A 496 8.30 8.15 -12.01
C ASN A 496 7.59 6.93 -12.61
N TRP A 497 6.69 7.11 -13.59
CA TRP A 497 6.09 5.99 -14.33
C TRP A 497 7.17 5.16 -15.05
N ASN A 498 7.12 3.83 -14.92
CA ASN A 498 8.20 2.89 -15.26
C ASN A 498 9.42 3.07 -14.34
N TYR A 499 9.20 3.03 -13.02
CA TYR A 499 10.21 3.37 -12.02
C TYR A 499 11.46 2.48 -12.07
N PHE A 500 11.25 1.16 -12.09
CA PHE A 500 12.34 0.19 -12.08
C PHE A 500 12.73 -0.23 -13.51
N GLY A 501 11.74 -0.45 -14.37
CA GLY A 501 11.97 -0.72 -15.80
C GLY A 501 10.67 -0.81 -16.61
N ASP A 502 10.78 -0.73 -17.94
CA ASP A 502 9.61 -0.67 -18.83
C ASP A 502 9.19 -2.01 -19.47
N ARG A 503 9.81 -3.11 -19.04
CA ARG A 503 9.52 -4.47 -19.50
C ARG A 503 9.06 -5.36 -18.36
N GLN A 504 7.88 -5.96 -18.51
CA GLN A 504 7.44 -7.03 -17.62
C GLN A 504 8.11 -8.34 -18.02
N SER A 505 8.58 -9.13 -17.06
CA SER A 505 9.20 -10.43 -17.34
C SER A 505 9.05 -11.43 -16.19
N LEU A 506 8.85 -12.70 -16.55
CA LEU A 506 8.70 -13.85 -15.66
C LEU A 506 10.07 -14.49 -15.36
N LEU A 507 10.30 -14.88 -14.10
CA LEU A 507 11.32 -15.86 -13.72
C LEU A 507 10.63 -17.06 -13.03
N MET A 508 10.90 -18.27 -13.50
CA MET A 508 10.21 -19.48 -13.05
C MET A 508 11.11 -20.70 -13.02
N LYS A 509 11.05 -21.48 -11.93
CA LYS A 509 11.63 -22.82 -11.78
C LYS A 509 10.56 -23.74 -11.19
N MET A 510 10.25 -24.85 -11.87
CA MET A 510 9.40 -25.91 -11.35
C MET A 510 10.23 -27.18 -11.19
N VAL A 511 10.21 -27.78 -10.00
CA VAL A 511 10.91 -29.04 -9.70
C VAL A 511 9.87 -30.12 -9.43
N ILE A 512 9.94 -31.22 -10.18
CA ILE A 512 9.04 -32.37 -10.12
C ILE A 512 9.87 -33.57 -9.67
N ARG A 513 9.49 -34.21 -8.56
CA ARG A 513 10.12 -35.42 -8.02
C ARG A 513 9.19 -36.60 -8.26
N PHE A 514 9.73 -37.75 -8.66
CA PHE A 514 8.96 -38.96 -9.00
C PHE A 514 9.17 -40.10 -7.99
N ASN A 515 8.24 -41.06 -7.96
CA ASN A 515 8.31 -42.22 -7.07
C ASN A 515 9.47 -43.19 -7.40
N ASP A 516 10.11 -43.06 -8.58
CA ASP A 516 11.31 -43.81 -8.96
C ASP A 516 12.62 -43.15 -8.48
N GLY A 517 12.53 -42.11 -7.65
CA GLY A 517 13.68 -41.35 -7.14
C GLY A 517 14.25 -40.32 -8.12
N THR A 518 13.81 -40.30 -9.38
CA THR A 518 14.26 -39.30 -10.35
C THR A 518 13.52 -37.97 -10.18
N SER A 519 14.06 -36.92 -10.80
CA SER A 519 13.42 -35.61 -10.86
C SER A 519 13.49 -35.00 -12.27
N LYS A 520 12.69 -33.96 -12.49
CA LYS A 520 12.69 -33.13 -13.69
C LYS A 520 12.49 -31.67 -13.31
N THR A 521 13.25 -30.78 -13.93
CA THR A 521 13.11 -29.33 -13.76
C THR A 521 12.55 -28.70 -15.04
N ILE A 522 11.61 -27.77 -14.91
CA ILE A 522 11.10 -26.91 -15.99
C ILE A 522 11.43 -25.46 -15.62
N THR A 523 11.97 -24.69 -16.55
CA THR A 523 12.43 -23.31 -16.32
C THR A 523 11.77 -22.31 -17.28
N SER A 524 11.84 -21.02 -16.96
CA SER A 524 11.56 -19.93 -17.90
C SER A 524 12.70 -19.81 -18.93
N ASP A 525 12.60 -20.57 -20.02
CA ASP A 525 13.58 -20.64 -21.11
C ASP A 525 12.96 -20.09 -22.43
N PRO A 526 13.54 -19.06 -23.08
CA PRO A 526 13.02 -18.51 -24.34
C PRO A 526 12.81 -19.54 -25.47
N SER A 527 13.54 -20.66 -25.47
CA SER A 527 13.39 -21.74 -26.45
C SER A 527 12.13 -22.60 -26.25
N MET A 528 11.62 -22.67 -25.00
CA MET A 528 10.46 -23.48 -24.62
C MET A 528 9.17 -22.68 -24.43
N TRP A 529 9.24 -21.35 -24.40
CA TRP A 529 8.11 -20.48 -24.07
C TRP A 529 7.63 -19.62 -25.24
N LYS A 530 6.31 -19.45 -25.33
CA LYS A 530 5.64 -18.57 -26.28
C LYS A 530 5.01 -17.37 -25.59
N TYR A 531 4.82 -16.29 -26.35
CA TYR A 531 4.44 -14.96 -25.91
C TYR A 531 3.33 -14.37 -26.79
N PHE A 532 2.36 -13.68 -26.19
CA PHE A 532 1.17 -13.16 -26.89
C PHE A 532 0.63 -11.87 -26.26
N THR A 533 0.28 -10.90 -27.10
CA THR A 533 -0.20 -9.55 -26.74
C THR A 533 -1.51 -9.16 -27.44
N ASN A 534 -2.40 -10.13 -27.70
CA ASN A 534 -3.76 -9.84 -28.21
C ASN A 534 -4.87 -10.40 -27.30
N GLY A 535 -4.55 -10.64 -26.02
CA GLY A 535 -5.48 -11.11 -25.00
C GLY A 535 -6.59 -10.11 -24.62
N PRO A 536 -7.46 -10.49 -23.66
CA PRO A 536 -8.59 -9.67 -23.23
C PRO A 536 -8.19 -8.51 -22.32
N VAL A 537 -7.23 -8.67 -21.40
CA VAL A 537 -6.70 -7.56 -20.60
C VAL A 537 -5.89 -6.64 -21.52
N ARG A 538 -6.52 -5.59 -22.05
CA ARG A 538 -5.89 -4.65 -23.00
C ARG A 538 -4.89 -3.73 -22.30
N TYR A 539 -5.20 -3.33 -21.07
CA TYR A 539 -4.30 -2.60 -20.18
C TYR A 539 -4.71 -2.85 -18.72
N GLY A 540 -3.77 -2.79 -17.77
CA GLY A 540 -4.03 -2.93 -16.35
C GLY A 540 -2.96 -2.20 -15.55
N SER A 541 -3.40 -1.29 -14.66
CA SER A 541 -2.54 -0.38 -13.90
C SER A 541 -3.17 -0.02 -12.56
N PHE A 542 -2.39 0.02 -11.48
CA PHE A 542 -2.90 0.38 -10.15
C PHE A 542 -3.49 1.80 -10.09
N PHE A 543 -2.89 2.78 -10.75
CA PHE A 543 -3.38 4.17 -10.72
C PHE A 543 -4.43 4.45 -11.82
N GLN A 544 -4.37 3.76 -12.96
CA GLN A 544 -5.29 4.05 -14.06
C GLN A 544 -6.57 3.20 -14.04
N GLY A 545 -6.48 1.94 -13.61
CA GLY A 545 -7.52 0.91 -13.72
C GLY A 545 -7.22 -0.14 -14.80
N GLU A 546 -8.21 -0.97 -15.12
CA GLU A 546 -8.09 -2.06 -16.09
C GLU A 546 -9.07 -1.91 -17.27
N VAL A 547 -8.57 -2.17 -18.49
CA VAL A 547 -9.36 -2.22 -19.72
C VAL A 547 -9.44 -3.68 -20.18
N TYR A 548 -10.62 -4.27 -20.13
CA TYR A 548 -10.87 -5.68 -20.43
C TYR A 548 -11.82 -5.83 -21.64
N ASP A 549 -11.32 -6.47 -22.70
CA ASP A 549 -12.07 -6.80 -23.91
C ASP A 549 -12.46 -8.29 -23.90
N ALA A 550 -13.65 -8.59 -23.37
CA ALA A 550 -14.15 -9.96 -23.28
C ALA A 550 -14.38 -10.59 -24.66
N THR A 551 -14.48 -9.78 -25.74
CA THR A 551 -14.59 -10.31 -27.10
C THR A 551 -13.34 -11.07 -27.56
N LYS A 552 -12.20 -10.88 -26.88
CA LYS A 552 -10.92 -11.57 -27.12
C LYS A 552 -10.77 -12.90 -26.37
N GLU A 553 -11.62 -13.20 -25.39
CA GLU A 553 -11.50 -14.46 -24.61
C GLU A 553 -11.48 -15.71 -25.50
N GLN A 554 -12.23 -15.70 -26.61
CA GLN A 554 -12.26 -16.77 -27.60
C GLN A 554 -10.87 -17.09 -28.21
N LEU A 555 -9.93 -16.14 -28.23
CA LEU A 555 -8.57 -16.35 -28.74
C LEU A 555 -7.71 -17.18 -27.77
N ILE A 556 -8.12 -17.24 -26.49
CA ILE A 556 -7.37 -17.87 -25.41
C ILE A 556 -8.18 -18.97 -24.71
N GLU A 557 -9.23 -19.51 -25.33
CA GLU A 557 -10.02 -20.57 -24.70
C GLU A 557 -9.14 -21.79 -24.38
N LYS A 558 -9.05 -22.17 -23.09
CA LYS A 558 -8.21 -23.27 -22.59
C LYS A 558 -6.70 -23.09 -22.87
N TRP A 559 -6.20 -21.87 -23.05
CA TRP A 559 -4.79 -21.56 -23.37
C TRP A 559 -3.77 -22.16 -22.38
N THR A 560 -4.17 -22.34 -21.12
CA THR A 560 -3.38 -22.92 -20.02
C THR A 560 -3.40 -24.46 -20.00
N THR A 561 -3.86 -25.12 -21.08
CA THR A 561 -3.92 -26.59 -21.21
C THR A 561 -3.01 -27.10 -22.32
N SER A 562 -2.55 -28.35 -22.20
CA SER A 562 -1.61 -28.98 -23.15
C SER A 562 -2.21 -29.38 -24.51
N LYS A 563 -3.47 -29.01 -24.78
CA LYS A 563 -4.17 -29.25 -26.05
C LYS A 563 -4.49 -27.98 -26.85
N TYR A 564 -4.20 -26.79 -26.30
CA TYR A 564 -4.41 -25.52 -26.99
C TYR A 564 -3.36 -25.32 -28.10
N ASP A 565 -3.84 -24.91 -29.27
CA ASP A 565 -2.99 -24.53 -30.41
C ASP A 565 -2.47 -23.11 -30.22
N ASP A 566 -1.15 -22.98 -30.13
CA ASP A 566 -0.43 -21.73 -29.96
C ASP A 566 0.47 -21.40 -31.17
N SER A 567 0.13 -21.92 -32.35
CA SER A 567 0.79 -21.59 -33.63
C SER A 567 0.91 -20.07 -33.86
N GLU A 568 -0.18 -19.34 -33.60
CA GLU A 568 -0.27 -17.87 -33.70
C GLU A 568 0.47 -17.09 -32.59
N TRP A 569 1.14 -17.77 -31.65
CA TRP A 569 1.91 -17.10 -30.59
C TRP A 569 3.38 -16.93 -31.00
N SER A 570 3.91 -15.72 -30.78
CA SER A 570 5.34 -15.43 -30.95
C SER A 570 6.21 -16.20 -29.93
N LYS A 571 7.52 -16.31 -30.16
CA LYS A 571 8.44 -16.83 -29.13
C LYS A 571 8.65 -15.80 -28.02
N ALA A 572 8.83 -16.26 -26.80
CA ALA A 572 9.36 -15.40 -25.74
C ALA A 572 10.84 -15.05 -26.00
N VAL A 573 11.30 -13.94 -25.44
CA VAL A 573 12.72 -13.52 -25.47
C VAL A 573 13.25 -13.34 -24.05
N GLU A 574 14.58 -13.36 -23.88
CA GLU A 574 15.21 -13.02 -22.61
C GLU A 574 15.22 -11.50 -22.41
N VAL A 575 14.72 -11.06 -21.25
CA VAL A 575 14.61 -9.65 -20.85
C VAL A 575 15.80 -9.31 -19.95
N LEU A 576 16.90 -8.93 -20.58
CA LEU A 576 18.08 -8.38 -19.90
C LEU A 576 17.74 -7.08 -19.18
N THR A 577 18.48 -6.75 -18.13
CA THR A 577 18.36 -5.46 -17.42
C THR A 577 18.86 -4.30 -18.27
N ASP A 578 19.87 -4.55 -19.11
CA ASP A 578 20.38 -3.55 -20.04
C ASP A 578 19.34 -3.17 -21.11
N GLY A 579 19.20 -1.87 -21.35
CA GLY A 579 18.16 -1.31 -22.21
C GLY A 579 16.71 -1.43 -21.71
N THR A 580 16.46 -1.98 -20.51
CA THR A 580 15.08 -2.18 -19.98
C THR A 580 14.84 -1.60 -18.58
N THR A 581 15.87 -1.53 -17.73
CA THR A 581 15.78 -0.87 -16.42
C THR A 581 16.11 0.62 -16.51
N TYR A 582 15.69 1.37 -15.49
CA TYR A 582 16.27 2.68 -15.22
C TYR A 582 17.78 2.54 -14.94
N LYS A 583 18.59 3.51 -15.40
CA LYS A 583 20.07 3.45 -15.26
C LYS A 583 20.76 4.81 -15.05
N ASP A 584 20.02 5.92 -14.98
CA ASP A 584 20.65 7.24 -14.87
C ASP A 584 21.28 7.39 -13.47
N SER A 585 22.59 7.61 -13.40
CA SER A 585 23.32 7.72 -12.14
C SER A 585 23.38 9.16 -11.64
N LEU A 586 22.94 9.39 -10.41
CA LEU A 586 23.16 10.63 -9.68
C LEU A 586 24.55 10.65 -9.06
N THR A 587 25.22 11.80 -9.05
CA THR A 587 26.49 11.96 -8.32
C THR A 587 26.25 12.41 -6.88
N GLU A 588 27.22 12.24 -5.98
CA GLU A 588 27.09 12.75 -4.59
C GLU A 588 26.81 14.27 -4.55
N LYS A 589 27.36 15.05 -5.50
CA LYS A 589 27.10 16.49 -5.61
C LYS A 589 25.66 16.83 -6.02
N ASP A 590 24.93 15.89 -6.60
CA ASP A 590 23.52 16.06 -6.96
C ASP A 590 22.56 15.92 -5.77
N HIS A 591 22.99 15.29 -4.67
CA HIS A 591 22.12 14.88 -3.57
C HIS A 591 21.64 16.04 -2.69
N GLN A 592 22.34 17.18 -2.68
CA GLN A 592 21.91 18.38 -1.93
C GLN A 592 20.89 19.25 -2.69
N ALA A 593 20.50 18.88 -3.92
CA ALA A 593 19.65 19.70 -4.79
C ALA A 593 18.37 18.97 -5.24
N THR A 594 17.25 19.46 -4.68
CA THR A 594 15.82 19.23 -5.01
C THR A 594 15.22 17.83 -4.84
N VAL A 595 13.97 17.81 -4.35
CA VAL A 595 13.15 16.62 -4.03
C VAL A 595 12.67 15.87 -5.29
N GLU A 596 12.98 16.39 -6.49
CA GLU A 596 12.77 15.72 -7.78
C GLU A 596 13.53 14.36 -7.90
N LYS A 597 14.47 14.09 -6.99
CA LYS A 597 15.43 12.99 -7.06
C LYS A 597 15.20 11.92 -5.96
N MET A 598 14.10 11.17 -6.05
CA MET A 598 13.95 9.86 -5.35
C MET A 598 14.90 8.76 -5.87
N LEU A 599 15.83 9.11 -6.78
CA LEU A 599 16.25 8.26 -7.88
C LEU A 599 17.60 7.58 -7.62
N VAL A 600 17.60 6.46 -6.88
CA VAL A 600 18.76 5.56 -6.81
C VAL A 600 18.32 4.12 -7.09
N PHE A 601 18.18 3.79 -8.37
CA PHE A 601 18.15 2.39 -8.82
C PHE A 601 19.60 1.90 -8.84
N HIS A 602 19.94 0.95 -7.97
CA HIS A 602 21.29 0.43 -7.81
C HIS A 602 21.63 -0.56 -8.94
N ASN A 603 22.86 -1.08 -8.99
CA ASN A 603 23.20 -2.07 -10.01
C ASN A 603 22.38 -3.38 -9.81
N PRO A 604 21.47 -3.75 -10.74
CA PRO A 604 20.63 -4.95 -10.62
C PRO A 604 21.42 -6.27 -10.77
N ASP A 605 22.71 -6.22 -11.09
CA ASP A 605 23.60 -7.38 -10.99
C ASP A 605 23.81 -7.84 -9.51
N ARG A 606 23.32 -7.07 -8.53
CA ARG A 606 23.38 -7.34 -7.09
C ARG A 606 22.04 -7.68 -6.44
N THR A 607 20.97 -7.86 -7.22
CA THR A 607 19.64 -8.17 -6.68
C THR A 607 19.59 -9.56 -6.02
N GLU A 608 19.14 -9.61 -4.77
CA GLU A 608 18.89 -10.83 -4.00
C GLU A 608 17.46 -11.34 -4.21
N LEU A 609 17.34 -12.58 -4.68
CA LEU A 609 16.08 -13.28 -4.93
C LEU A 609 15.73 -14.19 -3.74
N ILE A 610 15.01 -13.64 -2.75
CA ILE A 610 14.67 -14.33 -1.50
C ILE A 610 13.20 -14.77 -1.43
N GLY A 611 12.95 -15.86 -0.71
CA GLY A 611 11.62 -16.42 -0.50
C GLY A 611 10.70 -15.45 0.25
N GLN A 612 9.40 -15.52 -0.04
CA GLN A 612 8.40 -14.60 0.48
C GLN A 612 8.41 -14.52 2.02
N ILE A 613 8.75 -13.34 2.55
CA ILE A 613 8.60 -13.03 3.97
C ILE A 613 7.11 -12.78 4.26
N GLY A 614 6.50 -13.62 5.11
CA GLY A 614 5.12 -13.48 5.58
C GLY A 614 4.05 -13.58 4.47
N ASP A 615 2.87 -13.03 4.76
CA ASP A 615 1.71 -13.13 3.87
C ASP A 615 1.63 -12.00 2.82
N ASN A 616 1.22 -12.37 1.61
CA ASN A 616 0.91 -11.44 0.52
C ASN A 616 -0.56 -11.01 0.52
N VAL A 617 -0.92 -10.14 -0.42
CA VAL A 617 -2.28 -9.60 -0.53
C VAL A 617 -3.26 -10.72 -0.89
N LYS A 618 -4.34 -10.87 -0.11
CA LYS A 618 -5.39 -11.87 -0.31
C LYS A 618 -6.77 -11.19 -0.22
N GLN A 619 -7.81 -11.86 -0.72
CA GLN A 619 -9.19 -11.44 -0.46
C GLN A 619 -9.52 -11.74 1.01
N VAL A 620 -9.87 -10.71 1.79
CA VAL A 620 -10.15 -10.82 3.23
C VAL A 620 -11.63 -10.62 3.58
N ASN A 621 -12.40 -9.99 2.69
CA ASN A 621 -13.85 -9.78 2.85
C ASN A 621 -14.52 -9.59 1.48
N GLU A 622 -15.85 -9.58 1.41
CA GLU A 622 -16.64 -9.18 0.23
C GLU A 622 -17.83 -8.32 0.66
N LEU A 623 -17.94 -7.12 0.10
CA LEU A 623 -19.05 -6.21 0.34
C LEU A 623 -20.04 -6.25 -0.83
N THR A 624 -21.34 -6.17 -0.55
CA THR A 624 -22.39 -5.96 -1.56
C THR A 624 -22.85 -4.51 -1.51
N ALA A 625 -23.16 -3.90 -2.66
CA ALA A 625 -23.70 -2.54 -2.69
C ALA A 625 -24.98 -2.44 -1.85
N GLN A 626 -25.10 -1.38 -1.05
CA GLN A 626 -26.23 -1.13 -0.15
C GLN A 626 -27.33 -0.28 -0.81
N SER A 627 -26.96 0.59 -1.75
CA SER A 627 -27.90 1.38 -2.54
C SER A 627 -27.37 1.68 -3.94
N ALA A 628 -28.27 2.12 -4.83
CA ALA A 628 -27.95 2.55 -6.18
C ALA A 628 -28.85 3.74 -6.56
N SER A 629 -28.31 4.73 -7.27
CA SER A 629 -29.01 5.96 -7.65
C SER A 629 -28.70 6.37 -9.09
N GLU A 630 -29.71 6.76 -9.87
CA GLU A 630 -29.53 7.37 -11.20
C GLU A 630 -29.29 8.87 -11.03
N VAL A 631 -28.06 9.25 -10.68
CA VAL A 631 -27.67 10.63 -10.34
C VAL A 631 -27.77 11.58 -11.53
N ARG A 632 -27.64 11.02 -12.74
CA ARG A 632 -27.91 11.63 -14.05
C ARG A 632 -28.39 10.53 -14.99
N HIS A 633 -29.10 10.89 -16.05
CA HIS A 633 -29.62 9.89 -16.98
C HIS A 633 -28.52 8.97 -17.54
N GLY A 634 -28.65 7.66 -17.32
CA GLY A 634 -27.66 6.64 -17.73
C GLY A 634 -26.39 6.55 -16.86
N VAL A 635 -26.37 7.23 -15.71
CA VAL A 635 -25.24 7.26 -14.75
C VAL A 635 -25.73 6.72 -13.41
N TYR A 636 -25.24 5.53 -13.02
CA TYR A 636 -25.68 4.85 -11.81
C TYR A 636 -24.56 4.83 -10.78
N VAL A 637 -24.75 5.53 -9.66
CA VAL A 637 -23.80 5.50 -8.53
C VAL A 637 -24.30 4.53 -7.47
N TYR A 638 -23.47 3.55 -7.16
CA TYR A 638 -23.66 2.55 -6.12
C TYR A 638 -22.87 2.94 -4.87
N ASP A 639 -23.50 2.86 -3.70
CA ASP A 639 -22.85 3.01 -2.39
C ASP A 639 -22.58 1.62 -1.80
N MET A 640 -21.31 1.30 -1.52
CA MET A 640 -20.92 0.09 -0.80
C MET A 640 -21.17 0.18 0.71
N GLY A 641 -21.51 1.38 1.21
CA GLY A 641 -21.76 1.72 2.62
C GLY A 641 -20.49 1.83 3.48
N GLN A 642 -19.33 1.56 2.90
CA GLN A 642 -18.03 1.49 3.54
C GLN A 642 -16.95 1.91 2.54
N ASN A 643 -15.99 2.74 2.96
CA ASN A 643 -14.79 3.00 2.17
C ASN A 643 -13.85 1.79 2.30
N MET A 644 -13.69 1.04 1.21
CA MET A 644 -12.96 -0.22 1.13
C MET A 644 -11.80 -0.14 0.12
N VAL A 645 -10.94 -1.15 0.10
CA VAL A 645 -9.82 -1.25 -0.85
C VAL A 645 -9.82 -2.62 -1.51
N GLY A 646 -9.66 -2.64 -2.83
CA GLY A 646 -9.60 -3.87 -3.61
C GLY A 646 -10.20 -3.72 -5.00
N VAL A 647 -10.99 -4.71 -5.44
CA VAL A 647 -11.51 -4.79 -6.82
C VAL A 647 -13.02 -4.99 -6.88
N PRO A 648 -13.71 -4.47 -7.91
CA PRO A 648 -15.12 -4.76 -8.14
C PRO A 648 -15.33 -6.20 -8.63
N CYS A 649 -16.53 -6.72 -8.44
CA CYS A 649 -17.04 -7.97 -9.02
C CYS A 649 -18.47 -7.72 -9.50
N ILE A 650 -18.63 -7.52 -10.81
CA ILE A 650 -19.86 -7.03 -11.44
C ILE A 650 -20.48 -8.11 -12.31
N ARG A 651 -21.70 -8.54 -11.98
CA ARG A 651 -22.46 -9.54 -12.74
C ARG A 651 -23.34 -8.84 -13.79
N LEU A 652 -23.15 -9.19 -15.05
CA LEU A 652 -23.76 -8.54 -16.20
C LEU A 652 -24.63 -9.52 -16.99
N GLU A 653 -25.79 -9.07 -17.47
CA GLU A 653 -26.70 -9.87 -18.30
C GLU A 653 -27.40 -9.01 -19.34
N GLY A 654 -27.56 -9.54 -20.56
CA GLY A 654 -28.38 -8.94 -21.63
C GLY A 654 -27.70 -7.86 -22.48
N TYR A 655 -26.39 -7.64 -22.30
CA TYR A 655 -25.60 -6.77 -23.17
C TYR A 655 -25.16 -7.50 -24.46
N LYS A 656 -24.84 -6.74 -25.50
CA LYS A 656 -24.41 -7.27 -26.81
C LYS A 656 -22.88 -7.38 -26.88
N LYS A 657 -22.37 -8.26 -27.75
CA LYS A 657 -20.94 -8.32 -28.07
C LYS A 657 -20.44 -6.95 -28.56
N GLY A 658 -19.35 -6.45 -28.00
CA GLY A 658 -18.78 -5.13 -28.30
C GLY A 658 -19.43 -3.96 -27.55
N HIS A 659 -20.42 -4.19 -26.69
CA HIS A 659 -21.00 -3.14 -25.84
C HIS A 659 -20.01 -2.71 -24.75
N VAL A 660 -19.87 -1.41 -24.50
CA VAL A 660 -18.89 -0.86 -23.56
C VAL A 660 -19.56 -0.37 -22.28
N ILE A 661 -19.02 -0.78 -21.14
CA ILE A 661 -19.38 -0.29 -19.80
C ILE A 661 -18.14 0.35 -19.18
N THR A 662 -18.30 1.49 -18.51
CA THR A 662 -17.21 2.17 -17.78
C THR A 662 -17.56 2.26 -16.30
N PHE A 663 -16.60 1.91 -15.45
CA PHE A 663 -16.66 2.01 -14.00
C PHE A 663 -15.71 3.10 -13.53
N ARG A 664 -16.10 3.90 -12.54
CA ARG A 664 -15.23 4.88 -11.86
C ARG A 664 -15.39 4.79 -10.35
N PHE A 665 -14.30 4.95 -9.63
CA PHE A 665 -14.22 4.65 -8.20
C PHE A 665 -13.89 5.90 -7.38
N ALA A 666 -14.61 6.14 -6.29
CA ALA A 666 -14.41 7.30 -5.43
C ALA A 666 -14.71 7.01 -3.96
N GLU A 667 -14.08 7.77 -3.07
CA GLU A 667 -14.36 7.72 -1.64
C GLU A 667 -15.60 8.52 -1.23
N MET A 668 -15.94 9.57 -2.00
CA MET A 668 -16.98 10.55 -1.69
C MET A 668 -17.81 10.95 -2.91
N GLN A 669 -19.06 11.36 -2.69
CA GLN A 669 -19.90 12.08 -3.65
C GLN A 669 -19.85 13.60 -3.39
N TYR A 670 -20.18 14.42 -4.38
CA TYR A 670 -20.35 15.87 -4.16
C TYR A 670 -21.60 16.16 -3.31
N PRO A 671 -21.50 16.98 -2.25
CA PRO A 671 -22.62 17.27 -1.35
C PRO A 671 -23.64 18.24 -1.96
N HIS A 672 -24.79 18.37 -1.29
CA HIS A 672 -25.90 19.27 -1.63
C HIS A 672 -25.57 20.77 -1.39
N MET A 673 -24.52 21.30 -2.01
CA MET A 673 -24.05 22.68 -1.82
C MET A 673 -24.12 23.51 -3.10
N LYS A 674 -24.22 24.84 -2.95
CA LYS A 674 -24.30 25.79 -4.08
C LYS A 674 -23.09 25.69 -5.01
N GLU A 675 -21.90 25.51 -4.44
CA GLU A 675 -20.63 25.32 -5.16
C GLU A 675 -20.68 24.14 -6.13
N TYR A 676 -21.13 22.97 -5.65
CA TYR A 676 -21.17 21.72 -6.42
C TYR A 676 -22.51 21.48 -7.13
N SER A 677 -23.38 22.49 -7.23
CA SER A 677 -24.76 22.35 -7.75
C SER A 677 -24.88 21.73 -9.15
N LYS A 678 -23.82 21.76 -9.96
CA LYS A 678 -23.74 21.06 -11.27
C LYS A 678 -23.40 19.56 -11.15
N ASN A 679 -22.64 19.18 -10.13
CA ASN A 679 -22.09 17.84 -9.93
C ASN A 679 -22.67 17.11 -8.72
N LYS A 680 -23.66 17.69 -8.03
CA LYS A 680 -24.40 17.09 -6.90
C LYS A 680 -24.71 15.61 -7.15
N ASP A 681 -24.48 14.76 -6.16
CA ASP A 681 -24.64 13.30 -6.17
C ASP A 681 -23.66 12.53 -7.10
N MET A 682 -22.97 13.19 -8.03
CA MET A 682 -21.86 12.54 -8.75
C MET A 682 -20.73 12.18 -7.79
N ILE A 683 -19.91 11.20 -8.17
CA ILE A 683 -18.64 10.93 -7.51
C ILE A 683 -17.67 12.11 -7.64
N MET A 684 -16.91 12.39 -6.58
CA MET A 684 -15.83 13.38 -6.55
C MET A 684 -14.49 12.69 -6.83
N LEU A 685 -13.68 13.24 -7.73
CA LEU A 685 -12.44 12.61 -8.24
C LEU A 685 -11.22 13.55 -8.18
N GLU A 686 -11.37 14.77 -7.68
CA GLU A 686 -10.29 15.72 -7.55
C GLU A 686 -9.23 15.22 -6.55
N ASN A 687 -9.61 14.45 -5.52
CA ASN A 687 -8.70 13.93 -4.50
C ASN A 687 -7.91 12.67 -4.92
N ILE A 688 -8.27 11.98 -6.00
CA ILE A 688 -7.41 10.93 -6.60
C ILE A 688 -6.27 11.53 -7.45
N ARG A 689 -6.34 12.84 -7.70
CA ARG A 689 -5.30 13.66 -8.37
C ARG A 689 -4.97 13.08 -9.77
N ALA A 690 -3.70 12.84 -10.11
CA ALA A 690 -3.33 12.33 -11.44
C ALA A 690 -3.57 10.82 -11.66
N ALA A 691 -4.17 10.09 -10.70
CA ALA A 691 -4.74 8.78 -10.96
C ALA A 691 -6.04 8.92 -11.77
N LEU A 692 -6.44 7.86 -12.50
CA LEU A 692 -7.68 7.85 -13.28
C LEU A 692 -8.79 7.02 -12.62
N ALA A 693 -8.42 5.96 -11.87
CA ALA A 693 -9.34 5.05 -11.16
C ALA A 693 -10.59 4.68 -12.00
N GLN A 694 -10.35 4.18 -13.21
CA GLN A 694 -11.41 3.86 -14.17
C GLN A 694 -11.17 2.49 -14.79
N ASP A 695 -12.18 1.61 -14.70
CA ASP A 695 -12.17 0.34 -15.41
C ASP A 695 -13.11 0.40 -16.63
N ILE A 696 -12.77 -0.33 -17.69
CA ILE A 696 -13.58 -0.45 -18.91
C ILE A 696 -13.79 -1.93 -19.23
N TYR A 697 -15.04 -2.34 -19.38
CA TYR A 697 -15.40 -3.69 -19.84
C TYR A 697 -16.09 -3.63 -21.20
N ILE A 698 -15.60 -4.42 -22.16
CA ILE A 698 -16.23 -4.62 -23.46
C ILE A 698 -16.86 -6.01 -23.49
N CYS A 699 -18.19 -6.07 -23.48
CA CYS A 699 -18.95 -7.30 -23.31
C CYS A 699 -18.74 -8.29 -24.47
N LYS A 700 -18.70 -9.59 -24.17
CA LYS A 700 -18.76 -10.69 -25.17
C LYS A 700 -20.20 -11.08 -25.54
N GLY A 701 -21.16 -10.73 -24.69
CA GLY A 701 -22.58 -11.01 -24.84
C GLY A 701 -23.06 -12.20 -24.00
N GLY A 702 -24.26 -12.10 -23.43
CA GLY A 702 -24.93 -13.17 -22.68
C GLY A 702 -24.98 -12.91 -21.17
N LYS A 703 -24.43 -13.85 -20.39
CA LYS A 703 -24.20 -13.74 -18.94
C LYS A 703 -22.71 -13.67 -18.68
N GLU A 704 -22.29 -12.62 -17.98
CA GLU A 704 -20.90 -12.19 -17.90
C GLU A 704 -20.56 -11.77 -16.46
N THR A 705 -19.28 -11.74 -16.13
CA THR A 705 -18.80 -11.19 -14.86
C THR A 705 -17.49 -10.45 -15.11
N PHE A 706 -17.47 -9.18 -14.75
CA PHE A 706 -16.26 -8.37 -14.75
C PHE A 706 -15.66 -8.33 -13.34
N GLN A 707 -14.38 -8.68 -13.25
CA GLN A 707 -13.56 -8.53 -12.05
C GLN A 707 -12.12 -8.33 -12.59
N PRO A 708 -11.47 -7.19 -12.35
CA PRO A 708 -10.12 -6.96 -12.83
C PRO A 708 -9.10 -7.75 -12.00
N HIS A 709 -7.89 -7.91 -12.55
CA HIS A 709 -6.81 -8.73 -12.01
C HIS A 709 -5.52 -7.93 -11.76
N PHE A 710 -5.29 -6.85 -12.51
CA PHE A 710 -4.05 -6.07 -12.51
C PHE A 710 -4.25 -4.60 -12.10
N THR A 711 -5.25 -4.33 -11.26
CA THR A 711 -5.47 -3.04 -10.59
C THR A 711 -6.11 -3.23 -9.21
N PHE A 712 -6.13 -2.16 -8.40
CA PHE A 712 -7.00 -2.03 -7.23
C PHE A 712 -7.36 -0.56 -7.02
N HIS A 713 -8.50 -0.33 -6.36
CA HIS A 713 -9.02 1.01 -6.06
C HIS A 713 -9.33 1.13 -4.57
N GLY A 714 -9.18 2.32 -4.00
CA GLY A 714 -9.73 2.70 -2.69
C GLY A 714 -11.02 3.50 -2.90
N TYR A 715 -12.16 2.98 -2.43
CA TYR A 715 -13.47 3.56 -2.74
C TYR A 715 -14.58 3.15 -1.79
N ARG A 716 -15.58 4.03 -1.67
CA ARG A 716 -16.92 3.72 -1.15
C ARG A 716 -17.97 3.64 -2.26
N PHE A 717 -17.78 4.41 -3.33
CA PHE A 717 -18.74 4.59 -4.41
C PHE A 717 -18.22 4.03 -5.73
N ILE A 718 -19.08 3.31 -6.45
CA ILE A 718 -18.84 2.88 -7.84
C ILE A 718 -19.85 3.62 -8.73
N GLU A 719 -19.38 4.47 -9.63
CA GLU A 719 -20.18 4.93 -10.75
C GLU A 719 -20.10 3.90 -11.89
N ILE A 720 -21.24 3.53 -12.46
CA ILE A 720 -21.34 2.67 -13.64
C ILE A 720 -22.08 3.43 -14.75
N THR A 721 -21.45 3.56 -15.91
CA THR A 721 -22.02 4.19 -17.12
C THR A 721 -22.03 3.22 -18.30
N GLY A 722 -23.00 3.39 -19.20
CA GLY A 722 -23.25 2.44 -20.30
C GLY A 722 -24.25 1.34 -19.95
N LEU A 723 -24.91 1.40 -18.80
CA LEU A 723 -26.02 0.51 -18.45
C LEU A 723 -27.35 1.01 -19.02
N ASN A 724 -28.24 0.08 -19.40
CA ASN A 724 -29.60 0.42 -19.87
C ASN A 724 -30.58 0.75 -18.71
N LYS A 725 -30.25 0.32 -17.49
CA LYS A 725 -30.98 0.45 -16.23
C LYS A 725 -30.01 0.05 -15.09
N PRO A 726 -30.27 0.33 -13.80
CA PRO A 726 -29.37 -0.14 -12.75
C PRO A 726 -29.37 -1.68 -12.68
N LEU A 727 -28.19 -2.24 -12.46
CA LEU A 727 -28.02 -3.64 -12.04
C LEU A 727 -28.61 -3.85 -10.63
N PRO A 728 -29.09 -5.07 -10.30
CA PRO A 728 -29.41 -5.44 -8.93
C PRO A 728 -28.22 -5.23 -7.99
N LEU A 729 -28.48 -4.89 -6.72
CA LEU A 729 -27.42 -4.69 -5.72
C LEU A 729 -26.53 -5.93 -5.55
N SER A 730 -27.12 -7.14 -5.56
CA SER A 730 -26.41 -8.42 -5.54
C SER A 730 -25.61 -8.76 -6.81
N SER A 731 -25.71 -7.93 -7.86
CA SER A 731 -24.84 -7.98 -9.04
C SER A 731 -23.65 -7.02 -8.93
N VAL A 732 -23.53 -6.23 -7.87
CA VAL A 732 -22.42 -5.29 -7.63
C VAL A 732 -21.80 -5.61 -6.27
N THR A 733 -20.73 -6.41 -6.27
CA THR A 733 -19.92 -6.67 -5.06
C THR A 733 -18.51 -6.10 -5.20
N GLY A 734 -17.84 -5.88 -4.07
CA GLY A 734 -16.46 -5.41 -3.98
C GLY A 734 -15.65 -6.37 -3.12
N LYS A 735 -14.56 -6.89 -3.67
CA LYS A 735 -13.65 -7.80 -2.98
C LYS A 735 -12.62 -6.98 -2.22
N VAL A 736 -12.63 -7.10 -0.89
CA VAL A 736 -11.68 -6.39 -0.03
C VAL A 736 -10.36 -7.13 -0.04
N LEU A 737 -9.28 -6.44 -0.41
CA LEU A 737 -7.93 -6.98 -0.52
C LEU A 737 -7.02 -6.41 0.58
N SER A 738 -6.25 -7.28 1.25
CA SER A 738 -5.27 -6.86 2.27
C SER A 738 -4.20 -7.94 2.47
N SER A 739 -3.02 -7.56 2.96
CA SER A 739 -2.06 -8.48 3.56
C SER A 739 -2.41 -8.81 5.03
N VAL A 740 -3.28 -8.03 5.68
CA VAL A 740 -3.78 -8.29 7.04
C VAL A 740 -5.06 -9.13 6.95
N GLN A 741 -4.88 -10.45 6.95
CA GLN A 741 -5.97 -11.43 6.75
C GLN A 741 -7.09 -11.36 7.79
N LYS A 742 -6.76 -11.03 9.05
CA LYS A 742 -7.69 -10.96 10.17
C LYS A 742 -7.25 -9.85 11.12
N ILE A 743 -8.20 -9.04 11.61
CA ILE A 743 -8.01 -8.24 12.82
C ILE A 743 -8.09 -9.19 14.02
N ILE A 744 -7.00 -9.30 14.78
CA ILE A 744 -6.83 -10.27 15.88
C ILE A 744 -7.26 -9.70 17.24
N SER A 745 -8.14 -8.71 17.21
CA SER A 745 -8.51 -7.89 18.37
C SER A 745 -9.94 -7.34 18.25
N HIS A 746 -10.51 -6.88 19.36
CA HIS A 746 -11.86 -6.31 19.40
C HIS A 746 -11.99 -5.28 20.52
N TYR A 747 -12.76 -4.20 20.27
CA TYR A 747 -13.08 -3.15 21.23
C TYR A 747 -14.52 -2.67 21.01
N THR A 748 -15.33 -2.68 22.06
CA THR A 748 -16.72 -2.19 22.08
C THR A 748 -16.97 -1.44 23.38
N THR A 749 -17.79 -0.38 23.33
CA THR A 749 -18.10 0.50 24.46
C THR A 749 -19.58 0.90 24.50
N SER A 750 -19.99 1.58 25.58
CA SER A 750 -21.32 2.22 25.64
C SER A 750 -21.51 3.40 24.67
N ASN A 751 -20.45 3.92 24.05
CA ASN A 751 -20.51 5.08 23.16
C ASN A 751 -20.45 4.64 21.68
N PRO A 752 -21.56 4.73 20.92
CA PRO A 752 -21.60 4.21 19.55
C PRO A 752 -20.73 4.98 18.55
N ASP A 753 -20.45 6.27 18.79
CA ASP A 753 -19.52 7.03 17.95
C ASP A 753 -18.07 6.56 18.16
N VAL A 754 -17.69 6.21 19.40
CA VAL A 754 -16.38 5.60 19.72
C VAL A 754 -16.26 4.20 19.13
N ASN A 755 -17.35 3.41 19.11
CA ASN A 755 -17.37 2.11 18.45
C ASN A 755 -17.17 2.24 16.94
N ARG A 756 -17.83 3.21 16.30
CA ARG A 756 -17.59 3.53 14.88
C ARG A 756 -16.17 4.03 14.63
N LEU A 757 -15.57 4.80 15.56
CA LEU A 757 -14.16 5.19 15.45
C LEU A 757 -13.24 3.97 15.43
N TRP A 758 -13.47 2.96 16.28
CA TRP A 758 -12.70 1.71 16.25
C TRP A 758 -12.86 0.92 14.94
N GLU A 759 -14.08 0.81 14.41
CA GLU A 759 -14.33 0.23 13.09
C GLU A 759 -13.58 0.98 11.98
N ASN A 760 -13.59 2.31 12.03
CA ASN A 760 -12.88 3.17 11.07
C ASN A 760 -11.37 2.92 11.12
N ILE A 761 -10.77 2.71 12.31
CA ILE A 761 -9.35 2.33 12.44
C ILE A 761 -9.10 0.95 11.80
N CYS A 762 -9.97 -0.04 12.07
CA CYS A 762 -9.89 -1.38 11.46
C CYS A 762 -9.88 -1.34 9.92
N TRP A 763 -10.83 -0.63 9.32
CA TRP A 763 -10.89 -0.49 7.86
C TRP A 763 -9.71 0.27 7.27
N SER A 764 -9.16 1.25 7.99
CA SER A 764 -8.00 2.02 7.53
C SER A 764 -6.71 1.21 7.58
N MET A 765 -6.56 0.34 8.58
CA MET A 765 -5.45 -0.62 8.63
C MET A 765 -5.57 -1.64 7.50
N GLN A 766 -6.71 -2.33 7.37
CA GLN A 766 -6.83 -3.36 6.33
C GLN A 766 -6.67 -2.78 4.92
N GLY A 767 -7.21 -1.58 4.66
CA GLY A 767 -7.13 -0.93 3.35
C GLY A 767 -5.72 -0.50 2.94
N ASN A 768 -4.87 -0.09 3.89
CA ASN A 768 -3.53 0.42 3.58
C ASN A 768 -2.40 -0.59 3.83
N PHE A 769 -2.67 -1.75 4.44
CA PHE A 769 -1.69 -2.82 4.57
C PHE A 769 -1.76 -3.74 3.34
N LEU A 770 -1.38 -3.20 2.17
CA LEU A 770 -1.46 -3.87 0.87
C LEU A 770 -0.03 -4.00 0.29
N SER A 771 0.58 -5.17 0.52
CA SER A 771 2.03 -5.45 0.34
C SER A 771 2.95 -4.67 1.29
N ILE A 772 2.78 -3.34 1.33
CA ILE A 772 3.50 -2.36 2.17
C ILE A 772 2.49 -1.53 2.98
N PRO A 773 2.89 -0.85 4.07
CA PRO A 773 2.01 0.07 4.80
C PRO A 773 1.89 1.40 4.04
N THR A 774 0.91 1.53 3.16
CA THR A 774 0.72 2.75 2.35
C THR A 774 0.22 3.92 3.19
N ASP A 775 0.43 5.16 2.72
CA ASP A 775 -0.28 6.33 3.25
C ASP A 775 -1.77 6.26 2.98
N CYS A 776 -2.16 6.04 1.72
CA CYS A 776 -3.54 5.99 1.28
C CYS A 776 -3.71 5.06 0.07
N PRO A 777 -4.92 4.52 -0.21
CA PRO A 777 -5.07 3.42 -1.16
C PRO A 777 -5.66 3.82 -2.53
N GLN A 778 -6.01 5.09 -2.73
CA GLN A 778 -6.84 5.58 -3.85
C GLN A 778 -6.09 6.47 -4.85
N ARG A 779 -5.35 7.48 -4.39
CA ARG A 779 -4.71 8.49 -5.25
C ARG A 779 -3.45 7.95 -5.93
N ASN A 780 -2.81 8.80 -6.74
CA ASN A 780 -1.47 8.56 -7.30
C ASN A 780 -0.37 8.66 -6.22
N GLU A 781 -0.46 7.86 -5.16
CA GLU A 781 0.56 7.82 -4.12
C GLU A 781 0.75 6.39 -3.65
N ARG A 782 0.02 5.95 -2.62
CA ARG A 782 0.07 4.56 -2.14
C ARG A 782 1.50 4.16 -1.78
N MET A 783 2.21 5.10 -1.17
CA MET A 783 3.64 5.05 -0.87
C MET A 783 3.84 4.63 0.58
N GLY A 784 4.89 3.85 0.85
CA GLY A 784 5.23 3.39 2.20
C GLY A 784 5.88 4.48 3.05
N TRP A 785 5.14 5.54 3.34
CA TRP A 785 5.60 6.68 4.13
C TRP A 785 5.86 6.27 5.58
N SER A 786 7.09 6.53 6.03
CA SER A 786 7.66 5.87 7.21
C SER A 786 7.20 6.48 8.54
N GLY A 787 6.93 7.78 8.60
CA GLY A 787 6.42 8.47 9.80
C GLY A 787 4.99 8.04 10.15
N ASP A 788 4.17 7.77 9.14
CA ASP A 788 2.80 7.27 9.27
C ASP A 788 2.77 5.90 9.95
N ILE A 789 3.55 4.94 9.45
CA ILE A 789 3.69 3.64 10.11
C ILE A 789 4.47 3.73 11.42
N SER A 790 5.39 4.70 11.60
CA SER A 790 6.03 4.97 12.89
C SER A 790 4.99 5.31 13.96
N VAL A 791 4.09 6.29 13.71
CA VAL A 791 3.05 6.67 14.67
C VAL A 791 1.94 5.63 14.83
N PHE A 792 1.65 4.84 13.78
CA PHE A 792 0.59 3.83 13.82
C PHE A 792 1.05 2.44 14.28
N SER A 793 2.35 2.14 14.26
CA SER A 793 2.93 0.82 14.56
C SER A 793 2.38 0.18 15.84
N ARG A 794 2.42 0.91 16.97
CA ARG A 794 1.89 0.46 18.28
C ARG A 794 0.40 0.09 18.23
N THR A 795 -0.39 0.70 17.34
CA THR A 795 -1.80 0.35 17.14
C THR A 795 -1.91 -0.89 16.26
N ALA A 796 -1.16 -0.94 15.15
CA ALA A 796 -1.11 -2.07 14.24
C ALA A 796 -0.68 -3.40 14.91
N THR A 797 0.26 -3.37 15.85
CA THR A 797 0.78 -4.58 16.52
C THR A 797 -0.23 -5.23 17.49
N TYR A 798 -1.15 -4.46 18.06
CA TYR A 798 -2.33 -5.00 18.76
C TYR A 798 -3.41 -5.47 17.79
N MET A 799 -3.59 -4.77 16.67
CA MET A 799 -4.68 -5.04 15.73
C MET A 799 -4.49 -6.26 14.84
N GLY A 800 -3.26 -6.55 14.41
CA GLY A 800 -2.96 -7.60 13.43
C GLY A 800 -1.75 -8.46 13.79
N MET A 801 -1.66 -9.63 13.18
CA MET A 801 -0.44 -10.45 13.21
C MET A 801 0.54 -9.90 12.17
N VAL A 802 1.22 -8.79 12.49
CA VAL A 802 2.05 -8.04 11.54
C VAL A 802 3.59 -8.16 11.68
N PRO A 803 4.22 -9.08 12.46
CA PRO A 803 5.68 -9.05 12.62
C PRO A 803 6.44 -9.21 11.30
N GLN A 804 6.06 -10.19 10.47
CA GLN A 804 6.69 -10.40 9.15
C GLN A 804 6.33 -9.28 8.14
N PHE A 805 5.15 -8.67 8.27
CA PHE A 805 4.75 -7.53 7.44
C PHE A 805 5.60 -6.29 7.74
N LEU A 806 5.80 -5.99 9.04
CA LEU A 806 6.68 -4.91 9.48
C LEU A 806 8.14 -5.22 9.11
N ARG A 807 8.60 -6.48 9.23
CA ARG A 807 9.94 -6.90 8.78
C ARG A 807 10.20 -6.61 7.30
N ARG A 808 9.23 -6.84 6.40
CA ARG A 808 9.35 -6.41 4.99
C ARG A 808 9.54 -4.90 4.85
N HIS A 809 8.84 -4.10 5.65
CA HIS A 809 8.98 -2.64 5.59
C HIS A 809 10.32 -2.15 6.18
N VAL A 810 10.82 -2.79 7.24
CA VAL A 810 12.14 -2.45 7.82
C VAL A 810 13.28 -2.90 6.90
N LEU A 811 13.16 -4.07 6.25
CA LEU A 811 14.07 -4.48 5.17
C LEU A 811 14.04 -3.48 4.00
N ALA A 812 12.86 -3.00 3.60
CA ALA A 812 12.73 -1.94 2.61
C ALA A 812 13.34 -0.59 3.05
N LEU A 813 13.30 -0.25 4.34
CA LEU A 813 13.99 0.91 4.91
C LEU A 813 15.51 0.75 4.89
N HIS A 814 16.01 -0.47 5.17
CA HIS A 814 17.42 -0.80 5.03
C HIS A 814 17.89 -0.72 3.56
N ASP A 815 17.12 -1.29 2.63
CA ASP A 815 17.39 -1.20 1.19
C ASP A 815 17.37 0.25 0.67
N THR A 816 16.57 1.13 1.28
CA THR A 816 16.52 2.57 0.93
C THR A 816 17.44 3.45 1.77
N GLN A 817 18.27 2.88 2.65
CA GLN A 817 19.22 3.66 3.45
C GLN A 817 20.34 4.21 2.56
N TYR A 818 20.54 5.52 2.56
CA TYR A 818 21.58 6.21 1.82
C TYR A 818 22.99 5.87 2.34
N ASP A 819 24.02 6.09 1.52
CA ASP A 819 25.43 5.84 1.90
C ASP A 819 25.89 6.69 3.10
N ASP A 820 25.32 7.88 3.29
CA ASP A 820 25.57 8.72 4.46
C ASP A 820 24.93 8.20 5.76
N GLY A 821 24.04 7.20 5.69
CA GLY A 821 23.33 6.61 6.84
C GLY A 821 21.89 7.10 7.01
N ARG A 822 21.40 8.08 6.25
CA ARG A 822 19.99 8.49 6.29
C ARG A 822 19.06 7.35 5.88
N PHE A 823 18.02 7.07 6.66
CA PHE A 823 16.85 6.32 6.16
C PHE A 823 15.99 7.21 5.26
N ALA A 824 15.47 6.67 4.15
CA ALA A 824 14.48 7.35 3.34
C ALA A 824 13.18 7.58 4.13
N ASP A 825 12.40 8.61 3.75
CA ASP A 825 11.11 8.88 4.37
C ASP A 825 9.98 8.04 3.75
N VAL A 826 10.27 7.36 2.62
CA VAL A 826 9.41 6.38 1.95
C VAL A 826 10.22 5.13 1.61
N ALA A 827 9.69 3.95 1.96
CA ALA A 827 10.25 2.66 1.59
C ALA A 827 9.21 1.73 0.94
N PRO A 828 9.56 0.92 -0.08
CA PRO A 828 10.89 0.71 -0.65
C PRO A 828 11.32 1.72 -1.72
N ILE A 829 10.49 2.70 -2.11
CA ILE A 829 10.77 3.53 -3.31
C ILE A 829 11.97 4.47 -3.11
N GLY A 830 12.22 4.94 -1.89
CA GLY A 830 13.27 5.91 -1.56
C GLY A 830 12.80 7.37 -1.62
N GLY A 831 13.66 8.29 -1.13
CA GLY A 831 13.38 9.72 -1.10
C GLY A 831 12.33 10.14 -0.07
N GLY A 832 11.49 11.11 -0.46
CA GLY A 832 10.53 11.79 0.43
C GLY A 832 11.09 13.08 1.06
N PHE A 833 10.28 13.70 1.92
CA PHE A 833 10.59 14.96 2.61
C PHE A 833 10.20 15.01 4.10
N GLY A 834 9.96 13.85 4.71
CA GLY A 834 9.56 13.71 6.12
C GLY A 834 10.61 14.21 7.12
N GLY A 835 11.88 13.80 6.96
CA GLY A 835 12.95 14.13 7.90
C GLY A 835 12.94 13.21 9.12
N ILE A 836 13.51 13.68 10.24
CA ILE A 836 13.80 12.85 11.43
C ILE A 836 12.63 11.95 11.83
N VAL A 837 11.41 12.49 12.00
CA VAL A 837 10.24 11.74 12.47
C VAL A 837 9.88 10.56 11.54
N TRP A 838 10.12 10.70 10.24
CA TRP A 838 9.94 9.63 9.25
C TRP A 838 11.12 8.64 9.27
N GLY A 839 12.36 9.12 9.29
CA GLY A 839 13.56 8.27 9.35
C GLY A 839 13.66 7.44 10.64
N SER A 840 13.20 7.96 11.77
CA SER A 840 13.12 7.23 13.06
C SER A 840 12.27 5.96 12.99
N ALA A 841 11.43 5.77 11.97
CA ALA A 841 10.70 4.52 11.73
C ALA A 841 11.60 3.28 11.68
N GLY A 842 12.85 3.43 11.18
CA GLY A 842 13.85 2.37 11.17
C GLY A 842 14.30 1.90 12.56
N ILE A 843 13.94 2.64 13.62
CA ILE A 843 14.21 2.33 15.03
C ILE A 843 12.90 2.07 15.79
N THR A 844 11.87 2.92 15.63
CA THR A 844 10.60 2.79 16.36
C THR A 844 9.81 1.54 15.96
N VAL A 845 9.71 1.21 14.67
CA VAL A 845 8.92 0.07 14.19
C VAL A 845 9.52 -1.27 14.66
N PRO A 846 10.85 -1.49 14.58
CA PRO A 846 11.47 -2.66 15.22
C PRO A 846 11.25 -2.73 16.73
N TRP A 847 11.30 -1.61 17.46
CA TRP A 847 11.08 -1.59 18.90
C TRP A 847 9.66 -1.99 19.29
N GLU A 848 8.64 -1.41 18.64
CA GLU A 848 7.24 -1.73 18.90
C GLU A 848 6.90 -3.20 18.58
N SER A 849 7.50 -3.76 17.52
CA SER A 849 7.39 -5.17 17.18
C SER A 849 8.07 -6.08 18.22
N TYR A 850 9.27 -5.73 18.69
CA TYR A 850 9.95 -6.46 19.77
C TYR A 850 9.10 -6.51 21.05
N LEU A 851 8.59 -5.35 21.50
CA LEU A 851 7.70 -5.27 22.66
C LEU A 851 6.44 -6.14 22.51
N GLN A 852 5.83 -6.16 21.33
CA GLN A 852 4.60 -6.92 21.09
C GLN A 852 4.82 -8.44 21.05
N TYR A 853 5.87 -8.90 20.37
CA TYR A 853 6.00 -10.32 19.97
C TYR A 853 7.19 -11.05 20.60
N GLY A 854 7.99 -10.37 21.44
CA GLY A 854 9.14 -10.97 22.14
C GLY A 854 10.28 -11.40 21.22
N ASP A 855 10.40 -10.76 20.05
CA ASP A 855 11.33 -11.14 18.99
C ASP A 855 12.43 -10.09 18.78
N SER A 856 13.66 -10.45 19.18
CA SER A 856 14.84 -9.60 18.99
C SER A 856 15.53 -9.80 17.64
N SER A 857 15.08 -10.72 16.76
CA SER A 857 15.80 -11.01 15.51
C SER A 857 15.83 -9.81 14.57
N MET A 858 14.71 -9.09 14.43
CA MET A 858 14.64 -7.86 13.61
C MET A 858 15.43 -6.69 14.23
N LEU A 859 15.61 -6.67 15.56
CA LEU A 859 16.55 -5.73 16.19
C LEU A 859 17.99 -6.07 15.77
N ALA A 860 18.37 -7.35 15.85
CA ALA A 860 19.72 -7.81 15.52
C ALA A 860 20.05 -7.65 14.03
N GLU A 861 19.10 -7.93 13.13
CA GLU A 861 19.23 -7.88 11.68
C GLU A 861 19.56 -6.47 11.17
N HIS A 862 18.91 -5.43 11.71
CA HIS A 862 19.04 -4.06 11.22
C HIS A 862 19.79 -3.12 12.18
N TYR A 863 20.33 -3.60 13.31
CA TYR A 863 20.98 -2.76 14.32
C TYR A 863 22.07 -1.85 13.74
N ASP A 864 22.93 -2.38 12.87
CA ASP A 864 24.06 -1.63 12.35
C ASP A 864 23.59 -0.55 11.34
N ALA A 865 22.43 -0.76 10.68
CA ALA A 865 21.74 0.27 9.91
C ALA A 865 21.14 1.36 10.82
N MET A 866 20.51 0.99 11.94
CA MET A 866 20.03 1.94 12.95
C MET A 866 21.17 2.80 13.52
N LYS A 867 22.34 2.18 13.76
CA LYS A 867 23.56 2.87 14.20
C LYS A 867 24.06 3.87 13.16
N ARG A 868 24.11 3.49 11.87
CA ARG A 868 24.41 4.41 10.76
C ARG A 868 23.46 5.60 10.70
N TYR A 869 22.18 5.41 11.03
CA TYR A 869 21.20 6.50 11.10
C TYR A 869 21.46 7.45 12.27
N VAL A 870 21.76 6.94 13.47
CA VAL A 870 22.20 7.79 14.60
C VAL A 870 23.49 8.53 14.24
N ASP A 871 24.44 7.90 13.55
CA ASP A 871 25.66 8.56 13.07
C ASP A 871 25.42 9.59 11.96
N TYR A 872 24.34 9.46 11.18
CA TYR A 872 23.85 10.51 10.27
C TYR A 872 23.27 11.69 11.07
N LEU A 873 22.43 11.43 12.07
CA LEU A 873 21.87 12.48 12.92
C LEU A 873 22.96 13.23 13.70
N ASN A 874 23.95 12.52 14.25
CA ASN A 874 25.15 13.07 14.90
C ASN A 874 25.88 14.11 14.03
N ARG A 875 25.96 13.88 12.71
CA ARG A 875 26.62 14.79 11.73
C ARG A 875 25.75 15.96 11.28
N ASN A 876 24.44 15.90 11.53
CA ASN A 876 23.46 16.93 11.13
C ASN A 876 23.00 17.81 12.32
N ILE A 877 23.87 17.95 13.32
CA ILE A 877 23.76 18.91 14.41
C ILE A 877 24.57 20.16 14.02
N ASP A 878 23.93 21.32 13.95
CA ASP A 878 24.66 22.56 13.64
C ASP A 878 25.68 22.89 14.74
N ALA A 879 26.94 23.06 14.35
CA ALA A 879 28.06 23.19 15.29
C ALA A 879 28.11 24.50 16.10
N LYS A 880 27.21 25.46 15.84
CA LYS A 880 27.13 26.74 16.57
C LYS A 880 25.94 26.82 17.52
N THR A 881 24.81 26.28 17.09
CA THR A 881 23.52 26.35 17.78
C THR A 881 23.16 25.06 18.50
N VAL A 882 23.80 23.94 18.12
CA VAL A 882 23.56 22.57 18.63
C VAL A 882 22.16 22.03 18.29
N VAL A 883 21.41 22.73 17.42
CA VAL A 883 20.11 22.31 16.87
C VAL A 883 20.31 21.23 15.81
N THR A 884 19.45 20.22 15.78
CA THR A 884 19.44 19.25 14.67
C THR A 884 18.67 19.82 13.46
N THR A 885 19.29 19.82 12.27
CA THR A 885 18.83 20.62 11.12
C THR A 885 18.15 19.81 10.00
N THR A 886 17.61 18.63 10.29
CA THR A 886 17.16 17.64 9.28
C THR A 886 15.66 17.35 9.28
N GLY A 887 14.91 18.14 8.51
CA GLY A 887 13.55 17.77 8.09
C GLY A 887 12.81 18.88 7.35
N GLN A 888 11.59 18.56 6.92
CA GLN A 888 10.58 19.55 6.51
C GLN A 888 9.28 19.36 7.32
N LEU A 889 8.88 18.10 7.54
CA LEU A 889 7.70 17.77 8.34
C LEU A 889 8.03 17.61 9.83
N ALA A 890 7.01 17.76 10.67
CA ALA A 890 7.04 17.45 12.11
C ALA A 890 5.66 16.96 12.55
N ASP A 891 4.89 17.76 13.29
CA ASP A 891 3.50 17.44 13.65
C ASP A 891 2.54 17.71 12.48
N TRP A 892 2.65 16.90 11.43
CA TRP A 892 1.97 17.09 10.17
C TRP A 892 0.45 17.12 10.33
N LEU A 893 -0.19 18.06 9.61
CA LEU A 893 -1.63 18.32 9.65
C LEU A 893 -2.22 18.70 11.02
N SER A 894 -1.39 19.19 11.95
CA SER A 894 -1.86 19.90 13.16
C SER A 894 -2.75 21.10 12.80
N PRO A 895 -3.93 21.24 13.42
CA PRO A 895 -4.74 22.46 13.33
C PRO A 895 -4.07 23.76 13.83
N GLU A 896 -2.96 23.71 14.58
CA GLU A 896 -2.23 24.88 15.10
C GLU A 896 -0.76 24.98 14.63
N GLY A 897 -0.38 24.21 13.61
CA GLY A 897 1.02 24.06 13.18
C GLY A 897 1.64 25.31 12.54
N ASN A 898 0.85 26.13 11.83
CA ASN A 898 1.34 27.35 11.17
C ASN A 898 1.33 28.59 12.09
N LEU A 899 0.51 28.63 13.15
CA LEU A 899 0.45 29.78 14.09
C LEU A 899 1.80 30.16 14.74
N ILE A 900 2.71 29.19 14.83
CA ILE A 900 4.02 29.38 15.45
C ILE A 900 5.09 29.76 14.42
N GLY A 901 4.96 29.29 13.17
CA GLY A 901 5.82 29.60 12.02
C GLY A 901 6.51 28.35 11.45
N PRO A 902 6.87 28.33 10.15
CA PRO A 902 7.17 27.10 9.39
C PRO A 902 8.44 26.32 9.80
N VAL A 903 9.22 26.81 10.76
CA VAL A 903 10.43 26.17 11.30
C VAL A 903 10.35 26.02 12.84
N GLY A 904 9.28 26.53 13.47
CA GLY A 904 9.25 26.87 14.88
C GLY A 904 9.19 25.68 15.84
N VAL A 905 8.06 24.98 15.84
CA VAL A 905 7.86 23.77 16.65
C VAL A 905 8.65 22.58 16.08
N ASN A 906 8.95 22.59 14.78
CA ASN A 906 9.59 21.48 14.09
C ASN A 906 10.93 21.10 14.72
N ASN A 907 11.81 22.08 14.98
CA ASN A 907 13.11 21.84 15.63
C ASN A 907 12.99 21.18 17.02
N LEU A 908 11.96 21.55 17.80
CA LEU A 908 11.67 20.95 19.11
C LEU A 908 11.27 19.47 18.93
N VAL A 909 10.38 19.16 17.99
CA VAL A 909 9.96 17.78 17.69
C VAL A 909 11.11 16.95 17.13
N TRP A 910 11.98 17.53 16.29
CA TRP A 910 13.15 16.87 15.72
C TRP A 910 14.21 16.53 16.77
N ASP A 911 14.62 17.49 17.61
CA ASP A 911 15.55 17.23 18.72
C ASP A 911 14.94 16.25 19.75
N ALA A 912 13.61 16.21 19.87
CA ALA A 912 12.93 15.25 20.73
C ALA A 912 12.92 13.82 20.17
N TYR A 913 12.64 13.65 18.87
CA TYR A 913 12.70 12.33 18.23
C TYR A 913 14.13 11.79 18.15
N TYR A 914 15.12 12.63 17.86
CA TYR A 914 16.54 12.24 17.94
C TYR A 914 16.93 11.79 19.37
N ALA A 915 16.45 12.48 20.41
CA ALA A 915 16.65 12.02 21.79
C ALA A 915 15.98 10.66 22.06
N TYR A 916 14.79 10.42 21.52
CA TYR A 916 14.10 9.13 21.65
C TYR A 916 14.82 8.00 20.91
N ASP A 917 15.33 8.23 19.70
CA ASP A 917 16.15 7.27 18.96
C ASP A 917 17.40 6.85 19.78
N LEU A 918 17.99 7.77 20.56
CA LEU A 918 19.10 7.46 21.47
C LEU A 918 18.67 6.60 22.67
N ASP A 919 17.49 6.82 23.27
CA ASP A 919 16.97 5.92 24.33
C ASP A 919 16.64 4.53 23.77
N LEU A 920 15.98 4.47 22.61
CA LEU A 920 15.68 3.20 21.95
C LEU A 920 16.97 2.44 21.59
N MET A 921 17.98 3.09 21.02
CA MET A 921 19.26 2.46 20.72
C MET A 921 20.03 2.03 21.99
N HIS A 922 19.93 2.78 23.09
CA HIS A 922 20.44 2.34 24.39
C HIS A 922 19.76 1.04 24.86
N ARG A 923 18.44 0.96 24.73
CA ARG A 923 17.62 -0.18 25.17
C ARG A 923 17.84 -1.41 24.28
N MET A 924 17.86 -1.24 22.95
CA MET A 924 18.20 -2.28 21.99
C MET A 924 19.62 -2.80 22.21
N ALA A 925 20.59 -1.92 22.48
CA ALA A 925 21.97 -2.33 22.77
C ALA A 925 22.04 -3.28 23.98
N LYS A 926 21.28 -3.01 25.05
CA LYS A 926 21.15 -3.93 26.20
C LYS A 926 20.51 -5.27 25.80
N VAL A 927 19.39 -5.24 25.06
CA VAL A 927 18.70 -6.46 24.58
C VAL A 927 19.61 -7.36 23.73
N LEU A 928 20.56 -6.76 23.01
CA LEU A 928 21.54 -7.44 22.14
C LEU A 928 22.93 -7.64 22.79
N GLY A 929 23.11 -7.30 24.07
CA GLY A 929 24.39 -7.44 24.79
C GLY A 929 25.53 -6.51 24.32
N LYS A 930 25.22 -5.47 23.52
CA LYS A 930 26.18 -4.47 23.02
C LYS A 930 26.48 -3.38 24.08
N GLU A 931 27.10 -3.79 25.19
CA GLU A 931 27.33 -2.96 26.40
C GLU A 931 28.05 -1.61 26.16
N GLU A 932 28.97 -1.53 25.21
CA GLU A 932 29.69 -0.28 24.91
C GLU A 932 28.80 0.74 24.17
N ASP A 933 28.04 0.27 23.19
CA ASP A 933 27.02 1.07 22.51
C ASP A 933 25.92 1.50 23.49
N ALA A 934 25.50 0.61 24.40
CA ALA A 934 24.54 0.94 25.45
C ALA A 934 25.01 2.11 26.33
N ARG A 935 26.28 2.11 26.77
CA ARG A 935 26.86 3.23 27.53
C ARG A 935 26.97 4.51 26.68
N THR A 936 27.31 4.37 25.40
CA THR A 936 27.46 5.49 24.46
C THR A 936 26.13 6.19 24.22
N PHE A 937 25.09 5.46 23.84
CA PHE A 937 23.77 6.02 23.57
C PHE A 937 23.11 6.61 24.83
N ALA A 938 23.26 5.99 26.01
CA ALA A 938 22.82 6.60 27.28
C ALA A 938 23.51 7.95 27.57
N THR A 939 24.81 8.05 27.27
CA THR A 939 25.58 9.28 27.46
C THR A 939 25.15 10.38 26.49
N LEU A 940 24.85 10.02 25.23
CA LEU A 940 24.30 10.95 24.24
C LEU A 940 22.88 11.40 24.61
N PHE A 941 22.01 10.47 25.04
CA PHE A 941 20.66 10.76 25.50
C PHE A 941 20.66 11.76 26.67
N ALA A 942 21.47 11.51 27.71
CA ALA A 942 21.58 12.41 28.86
C ALA A 942 22.02 13.83 28.46
N LYS A 943 23.00 13.95 27.54
CA LYS A 943 23.44 15.23 26.98
C LYS A 943 22.34 15.93 26.18
N ARG A 944 21.63 15.22 25.30
CA ARG A 944 20.54 15.80 24.49
C ARG A 944 19.34 16.18 25.36
N LYS A 945 19.00 15.40 26.40
CA LYS A 945 17.99 15.74 27.41
C LYS A 945 18.35 17.02 28.18
N GLN A 946 19.60 17.16 28.62
CA GLN A 946 20.08 18.40 29.26
C GLN A 946 19.96 19.61 28.30
N TYR A 947 20.45 19.46 27.07
CA TYR A 947 20.33 20.49 26.03
C TYR A 947 18.88 20.88 25.77
N PHE A 948 17.97 19.92 25.63
CA PHE A 948 16.55 20.15 25.36
C PHE A 948 15.92 21.06 26.43
N ASN A 949 16.18 20.78 27.71
CA ASN A 949 15.63 21.56 28.83
C ASN A 949 16.21 22.98 28.93
N ALA A 950 17.46 23.22 28.52
CA ALA A 950 18.04 24.56 28.47
C ALA A 950 17.54 25.38 27.26
N THR A 951 17.25 24.68 26.17
CA THR A 951 16.96 25.27 24.86
C THR A 951 15.48 25.55 24.68
N TYR A 952 14.65 24.51 24.75
CA TYR A 952 13.24 24.54 24.35
C TYR A 952 12.27 24.81 25.50
N ILE A 953 12.75 24.88 26.74
CA ILE A 953 11.96 25.34 27.90
C ILE A 953 12.44 26.73 28.31
N ASP A 954 11.49 27.63 28.52
CA ASP A 954 11.75 28.97 29.01
C ASP A 954 12.02 28.98 30.52
N PRO A 955 13.14 29.57 31.00
CA PRO A 955 13.56 29.43 32.39
C PRO A 955 12.63 30.16 33.37
N GLU A 956 11.99 31.25 32.94
CA GLU A 956 11.09 32.07 33.76
C GLU A 956 9.66 31.52 33.75
N THR A 957 9.06 31.39 32.56
CA THR A 957 7.64 31.02 32.42
C THR A 957 7.38 29.51 32.46
N LYS A 958 8.43 28.68 32.35
CA LYS A 958 8.38 27.22 32.16
C LYS A 958 7.58 26.75 30.93
N LYS A 959 7.26 27.67 30.02
CA LYS A 959 6.60 27.36 28.75
C LYS A 959 7.60 26.82 27.75
N THR A 960 7.10 26.10 26.76
CA THR A 960 7.88 25.71 25.58
C THR A 960 8.22 26.92 24.71
N ARG A 961 9.34 26.87 23.99
CA ARG A 961 9.82 27.94 23.10
C ARG A 961 10.63 27.39 21.92
N GLN A 962 10.72 28.17 20.85
CA GLN A 962 11.61 27.94 19.71
C GLN A 962 12.80 28.91 19.74
N LEU A 963 13.76 28.68 18.84
CA LEU A 963 14.97 29.51 18.70
C LEU A 963 14.93 30.51 17.54
N PHE A 964 14.23 30.24 16.43
CA PHE A 964 14.41 30.97 15.18
C PHE A 964 13.07 31.43 14.56
N PRO A 965 12.65 32.69 14.77
CA PRO A 965 13.14 33.63 15.80
C PRO A 965 12.70 33.19 17.21
N PRO A 966 13.35 33.64 18.31
CA PRO A 966 12.97 33.26 19.67
C PRO A 966 11.52 33.65 19.98
N LYS A 967 10.68 32.66 20.33
CA LYS A 967 9.24 32.83 20.56
C LYS A 967 8.73 31.73 21.48
N ILE A 968 7.76 32.06 22.33
CA ILE A 968 7.03 31.08 23.15
C ILE A 968 6.12 30.23 22.23
N CYS A 969 6.18 28.91 22.41
CA CYS A 969 5.53 27.91 21.55
C CYS A 969 4.46 27.11 22.32
N ASP A 970 3.70 27.83 23.14
CA ASP A 970 2.80 27.31 24.18
C ASP A 970 1.52 26.65 23.60
N ASN A 971 1.70 25.49 22.96
CA ASN A 971 0.67 24.73 22.23
C ASN A 971 0.66 23.25 22.64
N GLN A 972 -0.31 22.44 22.19
CA GLN A 972 -0.50 21.07 22.70
C GLN A 972 0.71 20.16 22.40
N VAL A 973 1.14 20.08 21.14
CA VAL A 973 2.21 19.14 20.72
C VAL A 973 3.55 19.46 21.39
N SER A 974 3.86 20.74 21.62
CA SER A 974 5.13 21.17 22.21
C SER A 974 5.39 20.60 23.61
N TYR A 975 4.33 20.32 24.38
CA TYR A 975 4.43 19.65 25.69
C TYR A 975 4.23 18.14 25.57
N VAL A 976 3.29 17.68 24.74
CA VAL A 976 2.98 16.25 24.56
C VAL A 976 4.22 15.44 24.17
N VAL A 977 4.97 15.88 23.16
CA VAL A 977 6.12 15.12 22.64
C VAL A 977 7.24 14.95 23.70
N PRO A 978 7.78 16.01 24.32
CA PRO A 978 8.83 15.82 25.34
C PRO A 978 8.34 15.21 26.67
N LEU A 979 7.03 15.24 26.97
CA LEU A 979 6.46 14.43 28.06
C LEU A 979 6.45 12.94 27.69
N ALA A 980 5.94 12.59 26.52
CA ALA A 980 5.84 11.21 26.03
C ALA A 980 7.20 10.51 25.90
N LEU A 981 8.21 11.27 25.44
CA LEU A 981 9.56 10.77 25.17
C LEU A 981 10.52 10.94 26.37
N ASN A 982 9.98 11.22 27.57
CA ASN A 982 10.73 11.38 28.83
C ASN A 982 11.90 12.39 28.74
N LEU A 983 11.69 13.53 28.08
CA LEU A 983 12.73 14.52 27.84
C LEU A 983 12.72 15.67 28.83
N LEU A 984 11.65 15.88 29.59
CA LEU A 984 11.64 16.91 30.62
C LEU A 984 12.39 16.44 31.87
N ASN A 985 13.14 17.36 32.48
CA ASN A 985 13.69 17.18 33.83
C ASN A 985 12.58 17.40 34.87
N ASP A 986 12.74 16.84 36.07
CA ASP A 986 11.72 16.82 37.12
C ASP A 986 11.15 18.22 37.45
N SER A 987 12.02 19.24 37.50
CA SER A 987 11.66 20.65 37.74
C SER A 987 10.83 21.31 36.63
N ASN A 988 10.78 20.71 35.44
CA ASN A 988 10.05 21.19 34.27
C ASN A 988 8.83 20.32 33.95
N LYS A 989 8.72 19.10 34.50
CA LYS A 989 7.65 18.15 34.19
C LYS A 989 6.27 18.65 34.63
N GLU A 990 6.08 18.95 35.92
CA GLU A 990 4.80 19.42 36.45
C GLU A 990 4.34 20.78 35.86
N PRO A 991 5.22 21.77 35.62
CA PRO A 991 4.86 22.96 34.85
C PRO A 991 4.40 22.66 33.42
N ALA A 992 5.05 21.73 32.70
CA ALA A 992 4.64 21.35 31.35
C ALA A 992 3.30 20.61 31.32
N ILE A 993 3.03 19.73 32.29
CA ILE A 993 1.71 19.10 32.48
C ILE A 993 0.66 20.19 32.73
N SER A 994 0.96 21.17 33.60
CA SER A 994 0.05 22.28 33.90
C SER A 994 -0.26 23.15 32.66
N HIS A 995 0.75 23.47 31.84
CA HIS A 995 0.54 24.21 30.58
C HIS A 995 -0.21 23.38 29.53
N LEU A 996 0.04 22.07 29.43
CA LEU A 996 -0.71 21.16 28.55
C LEU A 996 -2.19 21.07 28.97
N VAL A 997 -2.46 20.87 30.27
CA VAL A 997 -3.81 20.89 30.84
C VAL A 997 -4.51 22.20 30.51
N ARG A 998 -3.83 23.34 30.62
CA ARG A 998 -4.37 24.66 30.24
C ARG A 998 -4.67 24.74 28.74
N ASN A 999 -3.80 24.24 27.86
CA ASN A 999 -4.00 24.23 26.39
C ASN A 999 -5.05 23.24 25.88
N ILE A 1000 -5.49 22.29 26.71
CA ILE A 1000 -6.63 21.40 26.41
C ILE A 1000 -7.92 21.94 27.02
N SER A 1001 -7.89 22.49 28.24
CA SER A 1001 -9.08 22.93 28.98
C SER A 1001 -9.65 24.31 28.59
N HIS A 1002 -8.97 25.05 27.71
CA HIS A 1002 -9.34 26.40 27.29
C HIS A 1002 -9.59 26.45 25.77
N GLU A 1003 -10.19 27.55 25.32
CA GLU A 1003 -10.30 27.84 23.89
C GLU A 1003 -8.93 28.06 23.26
N ALA A 1004 -8.70 27.44 22.09
CA ALA A 1004 -7.50 27.58 21.28
C ALA A 1004 -7.83 28.29 19.95
N LYS A 1005 -6.81 28.69 19.18
CA LYS A 1005 -7.00 29.12 17.79
C LYS A 1005 -6.39 28.10 16.84
N ASP A 1006 -7.02 27.91 15.70
CA ASP A 1006 -6.42 27.18 14.59
C ASP A 1006 -5.59 28.09 13.66
N ASP A 1007 -4.93 27.49 12.67
CA ASP A 1007 -4.13 28.16 11.64
C ASP A 1007 -4.89 29.19 10.79
N LYS A 1008 -6.23 29.11 10.75
CA LYS A 1008 -7.11 30.10 10.12
C LYS A 1008 -7.55 31.19 11.10
N ASN A 1009 -6.95 31.24 12.29
CA ASN A 1009 -7.28 32.07 13.45
C ASN A 1009 -8.71 31.88 13.99
N VAL A 1010 -9.39 30.78 13.64
CA VAL A 1010 -10.72 30.45 14.13
C VAL A 1010 -10.60 29.88 15.54
N VAL A 1011 -11.44 30.37 16.46
CA VAL A 1011 -11.48 29.88 17.83
C VAL A 1011 -12.09 28.48 17.87
N ARG A 1012 -11.47 27.57 18.62
CA ARG A 1012 -11.82 26.17 18.82
C ARG A 1012 -12.11 25.92 20.30
N PRO A 1013 -13.16 25.15 20.65
CA PRO A 1013 -13.62 25.01 22.03
C PRO A 1013 -12.62 24.22 22.91
N PRO A 1014 -12.78 24.26 24.24
CA PRO A 1014 -12.10 23.34 25.15
C PRO A 1014 -12.25 21.88 24.72
N TYR A 1015 -11.23 21.07 25.00
CA TYR A 1015 -11.08 19.68 24.57
C TYR A 1015 -11.12 19.52 23.05
N SER A 1016 -10.52 20.47 22.33
CA SER A 1016 -10.15 20.31 20.91
C SER A 1016 -8.83 19.56 20.76
N LEU A 1017 -8.76 18.66 19.77
CA LEU A 1017 -7.55 17.94 19.37
C LEU A 1017 -6.73 18.82 18.40
N MET A 1018 -5.82 19.64 18.93
CA MET A 1018 -5.02 20.57 18.12
C MET A 1018 -3.73 19.94 17.58
N THR A 1019 -3.43 18.69 17.92
CA THR A 1019 -2.28 17.94 17.44
C THR A 1019 -2.44 17.43 16.01
N GLY A 1020 -1.33 17.33 15.30
CA GLY A 1020 -1.18 16.58 14.05
C GLY A 1020 -0.88 15.10 14.29
N PHE A 1021 -0.29 14.43 13.31
CA PHE A 1021 -0.03 12.98 13.37
C PHE A 1021 0.83 12.57 14.59
N VAL A 1022 1.86 13.36 14.92
CA VAL A 1022 2.83 13.04 15.97
C VAL A 1022 2.20 13.26 17.33
N GLY A 1023 1.62 14.44 17.58
CA GLY A 1023 1.00 14.73 18.86
C GLY A 1023 -0.20 13.83 19.15
N THR A 1024 -0.99 13.45 18.13
CA THR A 1024 -2.15 12.57 18.28
C THR A 1024 -1.77 11.18 18.81
N ALA A 1025 -0.65 10.62 18.34
CA ALA A 1025 -0.19 9.29 18.76
C ALA A 1025 0.26 9.21 20.23
N TRP A 1026 0.47 10.37 20.87
CA TRP A 1026 1.00 10.47 22.23
C TRP A 1026 0.08 11.20 23.23
N ILE A 1027 -0.80 12.10 22.80
CA ILE A 1027 -1.56 12.99 23.70
C ILE A 1027 -2.37 12.25 24.76
N SER A 1028 -3.18 11.25 24.37
CA SER A 1028 -3.98 10.47 25.33
C SER A 1028 -3.09 9.62 26.26
N LYS A 1029 -1.96 9.12 25.76
CA LYS A 1029 -0.97 8.39 26.58
C LYS A 1029 -0.39 9.31 27.66
N VAL A 1030 0.05 10.51 27.29
CA VAL A 1030 0.63 11.51 28.20
C VAL A 1030 -0.36 11.95 29.28
N LEU A 1031 -1.65 12.08 28.93
CA LEU A 1031 -2.69 12.40 29.91
C LEU A 1031 -2.84 11.27 30.94
N SER A 1032 -3.07 10.03 30.49
CA SER A 1032 -3.25 8.89 31.39
C SER A 1032 -1.99 8.53 32.21
N ASP A 1033 -0.79 8.64 31.64
CA ASP A 1033 0.49 8.45 32.34
C ASP A 1033 0.68 9.40 33.54
N ASN A 1034 -0.02 10.55 33.52
CA ASN A 1034 0.02 11.56 34.57
C ASN A 1034 -1.33 11.73 35.30
N GLY A 1035 -2.21 10.72 35.23
CA GLY A 1035 -3.46 10.65 36.00
C GLY A 1035 -4.61 11.52 35.49
N LEU A 1036 -4.54 12.01 34.25
CA LEU A 1036 -5.52 12.91 33.64
C LEU A 1036 -6.54 12.16 32.76
N ASP A 1037 -6.94 10.96 33.18
CA ASP A 1037 -7.78 10.04 32.40
C ASP A 1037 -9.13 10.67 31.95
N SER A 1038 -9.75 11.49 32.80
CA SER A 1038 -10.94 12.29 32.46
C SER A 1038 -10.70 13.18 31.23
N MET A 1039 -9.51 13.80 31.11
CA MET A 1039 -9.17 14.63 29.95
C MET A 1039 -8.93 13.81 28.68
N ALA A 1040 -8.35 12.61 28.81
CA ALA A 1040 -8.20 11.69 27.69
C ALA A 1040 -9.56 11.19 27.18
N TYR A 1041 -10.47 10.82 28.08
CA TYR A 1041 -11.85 10.46 27.74
C TYR A 1041 -12.65 11.62 27.14
N ARG A 1042 -12.47 12.85 27.62
CA ARG A 1042 -13.09 14.06 27.01
C ARG A 1042 -12.59 14.34 25.60
N LEU A 1043 -11.29 14.21 25.35
CA LEU A 1043 -10.74 14.34 23.99
C LEU A 1043 -11.25 13.23 23.05
N LEU A 1044 -11.32 11.98 23.53
CA LEU A 1044 -11.85 10.86 22.76
C LEU A 1044 -13.34 11.03 22.44
N GLN A 1045 -14.13 11.57 23.37
CA GLN A 1045 -15.58 11.74 23.23
C GLN A 1045 -16.01 13.12 22.67
N GLN A 1046 -15.06 14.01 22.37
CA GLN A 1046 -15.34 15.29 21.71
C GLN A 1046 -15.94 15.07 20.32
N THR A 1047 -17.05 15.74 20.01
CA THR A 1047 -17.75 15.65 18.71
C THR A 1047 -17.65 16.91 17.84
N THR A 1048 -17.12 18.02 18.38
CA THR A 1048 -16.87 19.25 17.61
C THR A 1048 -15.46 19.28 17.01
N TYR A 1049 -15.26 20.05 15.93
CA TYR A 1049 -13.96 20.13 15.25
C TYR A 1049 -12.97 21.04 16.01
N PRO A 1050 -11.68 20.64 16.15
CA PRO A 1050 -11.10 19.35 15.73
C PRO A 1050 -11.23 18.22 16.77
N SER A 1051 -11.60 17.02 16.33
CA SER A 1051 -11.59 15.78 17.13
C SER A 1051 -11.65 14.52 16.26
N TRP A 1052 -11.44 13.34 16.85
CA TRP A 1052 -11.63 12.05 16.18
C TRP A 1052 -13.09 11.74 15.82
N LEU A 1053 -14.07 12.12 16.66
CA LEU A 1053 -15.49 11.83 16.39
C LEU A 1053 -16.14 12.85 15.47
N TYR A 1054 -15.54 14.03 15.24
CA TYR A 1054 -16.09 14.99 14.28
C TYR A 1054 -16.23 14.39 12.87
N PRO A 1055 -15.20 13.74 12.27
CA PRO A 1055 -15.34 12.90 11.07
C PRO A 1055 -16.44 11.82 11.17
N VAL A 1056 -16.57 11.15 12.32
CA VAL A 1056 -17.63 10.16 12.54
C VAL A 1056 -19.02 10.80 12.43
N LYS A 1057 -19.23 12.00 13.00
CA LYS A 1057 -20.47 12.77 12.83
C LYS A 1057 -20.68 13.26 11.39
N GLN A 1058 -19.61 13.43 10.61
CA GLN A 1058 -19.70 13.73 9.16
C GLN A 1058 -19.97 12.49 8.28
N GLY A 1059 -20.04 11.28 8.86
CA GLY A 1059 -20.30 10.03 8.12
C GLY A 1059 -19.06 9.23 7.69
N ALA A 1060 -17.90 9.48 8.30
CA ALA A 1060 -16.67 8.72 8.06
C ALA A 1060 -16.84 7.22 8.36
N THR A 1061 -16.33 6.37 7.46
CA THR A 1061 -16.26 4.89 7.60
C THR A 1061 -14.81 4.38 7.67
N THR A 1062 -13.86 5.31 7.67
CA THR A 1062 -12.40 5.16 7.69
C THR A 1062 -11.83 6.39 8.38
N ILE A 1063 -10.58 6.33 8.83
CA ILE A 1063 -9.84 7.49 9.33
C ILE A 1063 -9.42 8.34 8.12
N TRP A 1064 -9.49 9.65 8.27
CA TRP A 1064 -9.21 10.63 7.23
C TRP A 1064 -7.83 11.23 7.40
N GLU A 1065 -7.22 11.66 6.29
CA GLU A 1065 -5.92 12.37 6.31
C GLU A 1065 -6.02 13.71 7.04
N ARG A 1066 -7.18 14.37 7.02
CA ARG A 1066 -7.47 15.57 7.79
C ARG A 1066 -8.71 15.35 8.65
N LEU A 1067 -8.68 15.88 9.88
CA LEU A 1067 -9.87 15.92 10.76
C LEU A 1067 -11.04 16.73 10.17
N ASN A 1068 -10.82 17.44 9.05
CA ASN A 1068 -11.82 18.13 8.24
C ASN A 1068 -11.70 17.83 6.73
N SER A 1069 -11.33 16.60 6.32
CA SER A 1069 -11.28 16.24 4.88
C SER A 1069 -12.62 16.51 4.17
N TYR A 1070 -13.73 16.34 4.90
CA TYR A 1070 -15.07 16.80 4.53
C TYR A 1070 -15.78 17.41 5.74
N THR A 1071 -16.71 18.34 5.50
CA THR A 1071 -17.60 18.93 6.51
C THR A 1071 -18.98 19.17 5.92
N LEU A 1072 -20.05 19.00 6.71
CA LEU A 1072 -21.43 19.32 6.31
C LEU A 1072 -21.65 20.81 6.00
N ASP A 1073 -20.79 21.70 6.52
CA ASP A 1073 -20.90 23.15 6.33
C ASP A 1073 -20.09 23.69 5.13
N ASN A 1074 -18.88 23.17 4.91
CA ASN A 1074 -17.90 23.72 3.94
C ASN A 1074 -17.47 22.71 2.86
N GLY A 1075 -18.11 21.54 2.80
CA GLY A 1075 -17.76 20.48 1.85
C GLY A 1075 -16.31 20.04 2.05
N PHE A 1076 -15.52 20.04 0.98
CA PHE A 1076 -14.12 19.62 0.99
C PHE A 1076 -13.12 20.71 1.44
N GLY A 1077 -13.60 21.92 1.77
CA GLY A 1077 -12.79 22.99 2.35
C GLY A 1077 -11.64 23.52 1.47
N GLY A 1078 -11.63 23.20 0.18
CA GLY A 1078 -10.57 23.54 -0.77
C GLY A 1078 -9.33 22.62 -0.74
N ASN A 1079 -9.36 21.52 0.02
CA ASN A 1079 -8.16 20.71 0.29
C ASN A 1079 -7.73 19.74 -0.83
N ASN A 1080 -8.53 19.56 -1.90
CA ASN A 1080 -8.50 18.35 -2.74
C ASN A 1080 -7.18 17.98 -3.44
N SER A 1081 -6.20 18.88 -3.55
CA SER A 1081 -4.83 18.51 -3.97
C SER A 1081 -4.11 17.59 -2.98
N MET A 1082 -4.55 17.50 -1.72
CA MET A 1082 -4.07 16.54 -0.72
C MET A 1082 -5.16 16.32 0.34
N ASN A 1083 -6.10 15.41 0.03
CA ASN A 1083 -7.32 15.19 0.82
C ASN A 1083 -7.83 13.73 0.78
N SER A 1084 -7.12 12.79 1.40
CA SER A 1084 -7.54 11.38 1.51
C SER A 1084 -8.65 11.18 2.55
N PHE A 1085 -9.59 10.28 2.25
CA PHE A 1085 -10.61 9.78 3.18
C PHE A 1085 -10.30 8.37 3.73
N ASN A 1086 -9.10 7.84 3.47
CA ASN A 1086 -8.61 6.58 4.02
C ASN A 1086 -7.11 6.68 4.31
N HIS A 1087 -6.75 6.89 5.58
CA HIS A 1087 -5.40 7.16 6.05
C HIS A 1087 -5.30 6.90 7.56
N TYR A 1088 -4.42 6.02 8.03
CA TYR A 1088 -4.48 5.50 9.41
C TYR A 1088 -3.83 6.38 10.49
N SER A 1089 -3.06 7.43 10.16
CA SER A 1089 -2.15 8.11 11.10
C SER A 1089 -2.86 8.76 12.31
N PHE A 1090 -4.04 9.38 12.12
CA PHE A 1090 -4.88 9.87 13.24
C PHE A 1090 -5.55 8.73 14.05
N GLY A 1091 -5.58 7.50 13.52
CA GLY A 1091 -6.09 6.29 14.16
C GLY A 1091 -5.15 5.68 15.20
N SER A 1092 -3.95 6.26 15.39
CA SER A 1092 -2.97 5.92 16.43
C SER A 1092 -3.53 5.97 17.86
N VAL A 1093 -4.67 6.63 18.08
CA VAL A 1093 -5.46 6.57 19.33
C VAL A 1093 -5.93 5.16 19.70
N GLY A 1094 -5.98 4.21 18.74
CA GLY A 1094 -6.30 2.80 19.01
C GLY A 1094 -5.35 2.17 20.05
N ALA A 1095 -4.07 2.54 20.06
CA ALA A 1095 -3.14 2.12 21.11
C ALA A 1095 -3.57 2.56 22.52
N TRP A 1096 -4.21 3.73 22.68
CA TRP A 1096 -4.73 4.18 23.96
C TRP A 1096 -6.00 3.42 24.39
N MET A 1097 -6.89 3.12 23.43
CA MET A 1097 -8.06 2.26 23.67
C MET A 1097 -7.65 0.90 24.28
N TYR A 1098 -6.54 0.33 23.82
CA TYR A 1098 -6.00 -0.92 24.38
C TYR A 1098 -5.25 -0.72 25.69
N ASN A 1099 -4.26 0.18 25.73
CA ASN A 1099 -3.36 0.30 26.89
C ASN A 1099 -4.01 0.95 28.12
N TYR A 1100 -5.13 1.68 27.99
CA TYR A 1100 -5.75 2.39 29.12
C TYR A 1100 -7.23 2.07 29.29
N SER A 1101 -8.05 2.21 28.22
CA SER A 1101 -9.48 1.91 28.32
C SER A 1101 -9.74 0.42 28.60
N LEU A 1102 -9.18 -0.49 27.80
CA LEU A 1102 -9.12 -1.92 28.17
C LEU A 1102 -8.04 -2.22 29.21
N GLY A 1103 -6.96 -1.43 29.23
CA GLY A 1103 -5.84 -1.63 30.14
C GLY A 1103 -4.95 -2.84 29.83
N ILE A 1104 -4.93 -3.32 28.58
CA ILE A 1104 -4.08 -4.45 28.15
C ILE A 1104 -2.69 -3.87 27.80
N GLU A 1105 -1.86 -3.69 28.82
CA GLU A 1105 -0.51 -3.10 28.71
C GLU A 1105 0.57 -4.18 28.56
N ARG A 1106 1.59 -3.89 27.72
CA ARG A 1106 2.81 -4.70 27.64
C ARG A 1106 3.68 -4.45 28.87
N ASP A 1107 4.21 -5.51 29.49
CA ASP A 1107 5.35 -5.37 30.39
C ASP A 1107 6.64 -5.27 29.56
N GLU A 1108 7.32 -4.12 29.61
CA GLU A 1108 8.59 -3.92 28.90
C GLU A 1108 9.74 -4.78 29.46
N ASN A 1109 9.57 -5.38 30.65
CA ASN A 1109 10.47 -6.37 31.23
C ASN A 1109 10.12 -7.81 30.81
N SER A 1110 8.96 -8.04 30.20
CA SER A 1110 8.52 -9.32 29.66
C SER A 1110 7.88 -9.22 28.25
N PRO A 1111 8.62 -8.70 27.24
CA PRO A 1111 8.13 -8.56 25.87
C PRO A 1111 7.51 -9.84 25.29
N GLY A 1112 6.48 -9.69 24.47
CA GLY A 1112 5.72 -10.83 23.94
C GLY A 1112 4.53 -11.29 24.79
N PHE A 1113 4.19 -10.57 25.86
CA PHE A 1113 3.11 -10.90 26.82
C PHE A 1113 3.33 -12.20 27.60
N LYS A 1114 4.58 -12.56 27.91
CA LYS A 1114 4.87 -13.71 28.80
C LYS A 1114 4.42 -13.43 30.24
N HIS A 1115 4.71 -12.22 30.71
CA HIS A 1115 3.96 -11.49 31.72
C HIS A 1115 3.43 -10.19 31.08
N PHE A 1116 2.32 -9.65 31.58
CA PHE A 1116 1.75 -8.39 31.09
C PHE A 1116 0.97 -7.65 32.18
N ILE A 1117 0.52 -6.44 31.89
CA ILE A 1117 -0.20 -5.60 32.85
C ILE A 1117 -1.67 -5.50 32.45
N LEU A 1118 -2.55 -5.60 33.44
CA LEU A 1118 -3.99 -5.38 33.32
C LEU A 1118 -4.37 -4.16 34.17
N ARG A 1119 -4.58 -3.00 33.54
CA ARG A 1119 -4.97 -1.75 34.19
C ARG A 1119 -6.23 -1.13 33.56
N PRO A 1120 -7.35 -1.87 33.46
CA PRO A 1120 -8.59 -1.34 32.90
C PRO A 1120 -8.97 -0.06 33.64
N THR A 1121 -9.09 1.05 32.92
CA THR A 1121 -9.32 2.38 33.50
C THR A 1121 -10.69 2.89 33.05
N PRO A 1122 -11.74 2.74 33.88
CA PRO A 1122 -13.06 3.28 33.60
C PRO A 1122 -13.06 4.79 33.37
N ASP A 1123 -14.03 5.28 32.59
CA ASP A 1123 -14.26 6.72 32.41
C ASP A 1123 -14.53 7.39 33.79
N PRO A 1124 -13.66 8.30 34.27
CA PRO A 1124 -13.85 8.94 35.57
C PRO A 1124 -15.05 9.89 35.60
N ASP A 1125 -15.52 10.36 34.44
CA ASP A 1125 -16.70 11.21 34.31
C ASP A 1125 -18.00 10.40 34.20
N GLY A 1126 -17.91 9.08 34.00
CA GLY A 1126 -19.06 8.18 33.86
C GLY A 1126 -19.89 8.36 32.58
N ILE A 1127 -19.38 9.11 31.59
CA ILE A 1127 -20.06 9.31 30.30
C ILE A 1127 -20.06 7.99 29.50
N MET A 1128 -18.91 7.31 29.49
CA MET A 1128 -18.79 5.94 28.99
C MET A 1128 -18.94 4.96 30.16
N THR A 1129 -19.97 4.12 30.14
CA THR A 1129 -20.32 3.25 31.30
C THR A 1129 -19.75 1.84 31.22
N HIS A 1130 -19.26 1.42 30.06
CA HIS A 1130 -18.49 0.19 29.89
C HIS A 1130 -17.55 0.24 28.68
N ALA A 1131 -16.50 -0.57 28.74
CA ALA A 1131 -15.73 -1.04 27.60
C ALA A 1131 -15.43 -2.54 27.74
N GLU A 1132 -15.40 -3.26 26.63
CA GLU A 1132 -15.00 -4.68 26.58
C GLU A 1132 -14.22 -4.98 25.30
N GLY A 1133 -13.26 -5.90 25.40
CA GLY A 1133 -12.39 -6.23 24.28
C GLY A 1133 -11.38 -7.34 24.53
N TYR A 1134 -10.66 -7.70 23.47
CA TYR A 1134 -9.65 -8.76 23.51
C TYR A 1134 -8.50 -8.52 22.54
N TYR A 1135 -7.39 -9.21 22.80
CA TYR A 1135 -6.24 -9.34 21.92
C TYR A 1135 -5.82 -10.83 21.84
N ASP A 1136 -5.88 -11.43 20.65
CA ASP A 1136 -5.39 -12.79 20.40
C ASP A 1136 -3.84 -12.77 20.33
N SER A 1137 -3.17 -12.72 21.49
CA SER A 1137 -1.70 -12.64 21.59
C SER A 1137 -0.99 -13.91 21.09
N MET A 1138 0.34 -13.83 20.95
CA MET A 1138 1.17 -14.98 20.58
C MET A 1138 1.06 -16.16 21.57
N TYR A 1139 0.77 -15.93 22.87
CA TYR A 1139 0.51 -17.00 23.85
C TYR A 1139 -0.95 -17.50 23.86
N GLY A 1140 -1.88 -16.75 23.27
CA GLY A 1140 -3.32 -16.99 23.33
C GLY A 1140 -4.11 -15.71 23.65
N ARG A 1141 -5.42 -15.83 23.78
CA ARG A 1141 -6.27 -14.65 24.00
C ARG A 1141 -6.10 -14.03 25.38
N ILE A 1142 -5.88 -12.71 25.39
CA ILE A 1142 -6.03 -11.83 26.54
C ILE A 1142 -7.38 -11.11 26.38
N GLU A 1143 -8.21 -11.08 27.42
CA GLU A 1143 -9.48 -10.34 27.43
C GLU A 1143 -9.48 -9.35 28.59
N SER A 1144 -10.10 -8.18 28.39
CA SER A 1144 -10.33 -7.21 29.44
C SER A 1144 -11.62 -6.45 29.20
N SER A 1145 -12.32 -6.14 30.29
CA SER A 1145 -13.57 -5.38 30.28
C SER A 1145 -13.83 -4.74 31.63
N TRP A 1146 -14.57 -3.64 31.62
CA TRP A 1146 -15.12 -3.01 32.81
C TRP A 1146 -16.54 -2.48 32.53
N ARG A 1147 -17.36 -2.44 33.57
CA ARG A 1147 -18.70 -1.84 33.57
C ARG A 1147 -18.98 -1.17 34.91
N GLN A 1148 -19.41 0.08 34.87
CA GLN A 1148 -19.92 0.81 36.03
C GLN A 1148 -21.43 0.57 36.15
N GLU A 1149 -21.89 0.01 37.26
CA GLU A 1149 -23.32 -0.16 37.56
C GLU A 1149 -23.58 -0.21 39.07
N ASN A 1150 -24.72 0.34 39.53
CA ASN A 1150 -25.21 0.21 40.91
C ASN A 1150 -24.19 0.59 42.02
N GLY A 1151 -23.35 1.61 41.79
CA GLY A 1151 -22.30 2.02 42.75
C GLY A 1151 -21.08 1.09 42.79
N LYS A 1152 -20.97 0.15 41.84
CA LYS A 1152 -19.83 -0.75 41.66
C LYS A 1152 -19.18 -0.53 40.29
N THR A 1153 -17.97 -1.05 40.16
CA THR A 1153 -17.37 -1.37 38.86
C THR A 1153 -17.09 -2.87 38.82
N ILE A 1154 -17.62 -3.54 37.80
CA ILE A 1154 -17.41 -4.95 37.52
C ILE A 1154 -16.32 -5.04 36.45
N TYR A 1155 -15.25 -5.78 36.71
CA TYR A 1155 -14.19 -6.06 35.76
C TYR A 1155 -14.16 -7.55 35.41
N LYS A 1156 -14.00 -7.91 34.14
CA LYS A 1156 -13.72 -9.30 33.74
C LYS A 1156 -12.48 -9.34 32.88
N VAL A 1157 -11.57 -10.26 33.21
CA VAL A 1157 -10.28 -10.42 32.53
C VAL A 1157 -9.98 -11.90 32.30
N THR A 1158 -9.31 -12.19 31.18
CA THR A 1158 -8.82 -13.54 30.84
C THR A 1158 -7.32 -13.45 30.56
N VAL A 1159 -6.55 -14.29 31.26
CA VAL A 1159 -5.09 -14.43 31.15
C VAL A 1159 -4.80 -15.78 30.48
N PRO A 1160 -4.14 -15.85 29.30
CA PRO A 1160 -3.96 -17.11 28.58
C PRO A 1160 -3.03 -18.08 29.32
N ALA A 1161 -3.19 -19.38 29.06
CA ALA A 1161 -2.32 -20.40 29.65
C ALA A 1161 -0.85 -20.16 29.27
N ASN A 1162 0.06 -20.55 30.17
CA ASN A 1162 1.48 -20.23 30.11
C ASN A 1162 1.85 -18.73 30.25
N THR A 1163 0.94 -17.89 30.77
CA THR A 1163 1.24 -16.48 31.12
C THR A 1163 0.75 -16.13 32.53
N SER A 1164 1.23 -15.00 33.07
CA SER A 1164 0.67 -14.34 34.26
C SER A 1164 0.45 -12.84 33.98
N ALA A 1165 -0.30 -12.15 34.84
CA ALA A 1165 -0.53 -10.71 34.68
C ALA A 1165 -0.59 -9.94 36.00
N THR A 1166 0.00 -8.74 36.03
CA THR A 1166 -0.18 -7.77 37.11
C THR A 1166 -1.47 -6.98 36.89
N LEU A 1167 -2.51 -7.30 37.64
CA LEU A 1167 -3.77 -6.55 37.70
C LEU A 1167 -3.63 -5.33 38.63
N SER A 1168 -4.11 -4.18 38.18
CA SER A 1168 -4.16 -2.92 38.92
C SER A 1168 -5.58 -2.36 38.94
N LEU A 1169 -6.20 -2.29 40.11
CA LEU A 1169 -7.57 -1.75 40.31
C LEU A 1169 -7.52 -0.44 41.11
N ASN A 1170 -8.31 0.57 40.72
CA ASN A 1170 -8.30 1.92 41.30
C ASN A 1170 -9.03 2.04 42.67
N VAL A 1171 -8.82 1.08 43.58
CA VAL A 1171 -9.24 1.15 45.00
C VAL A 1171 -8.13 0.58 45.89
N SER A 1172 -7.77 1.30 46.96
CA SER A 1172 -6.75 0.90 47.94
C SER A 1172 -7.24 -0.04 49.04
N ASP A 1173 -8.52 0.06 49.42
CA ASP A 1173 -9.17 -0.80 50.40
C ASP A 1173 -9.59 -2.14 49.77
N ILE A 1174 -8.80 -3.17 50.07
CA ILE A 1174 -8.98 -4.52 49.56
C ILE A 1174 -10.26 -5.22 50.04
N SER A 1175 -10.92 -4.72 51.10
CA SER A 1175 -12.21 -5.26 51.55
C SER A 1175 -13.36 -4.96 50.59
N ARG A 1176 -13.19 -3.93 49.74
CA ARG A 1176 -14.15 -3.50 48.72
C ARG A 1176 -14.00 -4.25 47.39
N ILE A 1177 -13.06 -5.20 47.31
CA ILE A 1177 -12.69 -5.95 46.09
C ILE A 1177 -12.97 -7.45 46.28
N ASN A 1178 -14.00 -7.95 45.61
CA ASN A 1178 -14.32 -9.39 45.57
C ASN A 1178 -14.04 -9.95 44.17
N GLU A 1179 -13.51 -11.17 44.07
CA GLU A 1179 -13.50 -11.96 42.84
C GLU A 1179 -14.49 -13.11 42.99
N SER A 1180 -15.46 -13.21 42.06
CA SER A 1180 -16.52 -14.23 42.06
C SER A 1180 -17.22 -14.43 43.43
N GLY A 1181 -17.47 -13.33 44.15
CA GLY A 1181 -18.11 -13.32 45.47
C GLY A 1181 -17.20 -13.57 46.68
N THR A 1182 -15.89 -13.81 46.48
CA THR A 1182 -14.89 -14.01 47.54
C THR A 1182 -13.93 -12.82 47.60
N VAL A 1183 -13.50 -12.36 48.78
CA VAL A 1183 -12.52 -11.25 48.89
C VAL A 1183 -11.26 -11.60 48.09
N ALA A 1184 -10.85 -10.74 47.14
CA ALA A 1184 -9.99 -11.13 46.02
C ALA A 1184 -8.62 -11.71 46.44
N LYS A 1185 -8.05 -11.26 47.56
CA LYS A 1185 -6.79 -11.78 48.13
C LYS A 1185 -6.85 -13.25 48.57
N SER A 1186 -8.02 -13.86 48.61
CA SER A 1186 -8.28 -15.23 49.06
C SER A 1186 -8.75 -16.16 47.93
N ALA A 1187 -8.82 -15.67 46.68
CA ALA A 1187 -9.31 -16.45 45.54
C ALA A 1187 -8.20 -17.28 44.85
N LYS A 1188 -8.56 -18.43 44.27
CA LYS A 1188 -7.63 -19.31 43.54
C LYS A 1188 -7.03 -18.56 42.34
N GLY A 1189 -5.70 -18.57 42.22
CA GLY A 1189 -4.96 -17.94 41.13
C GLY A 1189 -4.64 -16.46 41.33
N ILE A 1190 -4.86 -15.91 42.54
CA ILE A 1190 -4.61 -14.50 42.85
C ILE A 1190 -3.63 -14.36 44.01
N ARG A 1191 -2.61 -13.50 43.83
CA ARG A 1191 -1.66 -13.13 44.87
C ARG A 1191 -1.62 -11.60 44.98
N PHE A 1192 -2.17 -11.06 46.07
CA PHE A 1192 -2.05 -9.62 46.37
C PHE A 1192 -0.58 -9.21 46.55
N LEU A 1193 -0.22 -8.06 45.99
CA LEU A 1193 1.14 -7.53 45.99
C LEU A 1193 1.31 -6.35 46.96
N LYS A 1194 0.55 -5.27 46.75
CA LYS A 1194 0.50 -4.07 47.59
C LYS A 1194 -0.71 -3.20 47.25
N SER A 1195 -1.09 -2.32 48.17
CA SER A 1195 -1.89 -1.13 47.85
C SER A 1195 -0.94 0.07 47.77
N ASP A 1196 -1.07 0.90 46.74
CA ASP A 1196 -0.16 2.01 46.43
C ASP A 1196 -0.89 3.10 45.65
N ASN A 1197 -0.66 4.38 45.98
CA ASN A 1197 -1.25 5.56 45.33
C ASN A 1197 -2.75 5.43 44.96
N GLY A 1198 -3.56 4.94 45.91
CA GLY A 1198 -5.01 4.75 45.74
C GLY A 1198 -5.45 3.48 45.00
N LYS A 1199 -4.50 2.66 44.53
CA LYS A 1199 -4.73 1.43 43.76
C LYS A 1199 -4.38 0.18 44.57
N SER A 1200 -4.92 -0.98 44.18
CA SER A 1200 -4.52 -2.31 44.66
C SER A 1200 -3.91 -3.11 43.52
N LEU A 1201 -2.78 -3.75 43.77
CA LEU A 1201 -2.04 -4.58 42.81
C LEU A 1201 -2.14 -6.07 43.16
N PHE A 1202 -2.38 -6.90 42.17
CA PHE A 1202 -2.46 -8.36 42.27
C PHE A 1202 -1.68 -9.02 41.14
N GLU A 1203 -0.97 -10.11 41.41
CA GLU A 1203 -0.57 -11.07 40.38
C GLU A 1203 -1.74 -12.03 40.12
N LEU A 1204 -2.03 -12.29 38.85
CA LEU A 1204 -2.97 -13.29 38.37
C LEU A 1204 -2.23 -14.42 37.64
N ASP A 1205 -2.49 -15.66 38.04
CA ASP A 1205 -2.18 -16.83 37.22
C ASP A 1205 -3.04 -16.85 35.95
N SER A 1206 -2.68 -17.67 34.95
CA SER A 1206 -3.55 -17.93 33.79
C SER A 1206 -4.97 -18.36 34.20
N GLY A 1207 -5.98 -17.87 33.48
CA GLY A 1207 -7.40 -18.21 33.66
C GLY A 1207 -8.31 -16.98 33.52
N SER A 1208 -9.62 -17.17 33.72
CA SER A 1208 -10.62 -16.08 33.70
C SER A 1208 -11.07 -15.69 35.10
N TYR A 1209 -11.28 -14.39 35.31
CA TYR A 1209 -11.58 -13.76 36.61
C TYR A 1209 -12.69 -12.73 36.49
N SER A 1210 -13.52 -12.56 37.52
CA SER A 1210 -14.59 -11.57 37.57
C SER A 1210 -14.58 -10.81 38.89
N PHE A 1211 -14.09 -9.56 38.86
CA PHE A 1211 -13.95 -8.70 40.03
C PHE A 1211 -15.13 -7.75 40.19
N GLU A 1212 -15.72 -7.71 41.37
CA GLU A 1212 -16.60 -6.62 41.82
C GLU A 1212 -15.83 -5.67 42.73
N VAL A 1213 -15.76 -4.41 42.35
CA VAL A 1213 -15.18 -3.33 43.15
C VAL A 1213 -16.29 -2.36 43.56
N GLN A 1214 -16.45 -2.07 44.85
CA GLN A 1214 -17.36 -1.00 45.29
C GLN A 1214 -16.70 0.37 45.08
N ASN A 1215 -17.31 1.23 44.26
CA ASN A 1215 -16.80 2.57 43.97
C ASN A 1215 -16.76 3.40 45.26
N GLN A 1216 -15.75 4.28 45.42
CA GLN A 1216 -15.34 4.82 46.73
C GLN A 1216 -16.43 5.56 47.53
#